data_AF-A0AAE0R7Y3-F1
#
_entry.id   AF-A0AAE0R7Y3-F1
#
_cell.length_a   1.000
_cell.length_b   1.000
_cell.length_c   1.000
_cell.angle_alpha   90.00
_cell.angle_beta   90.00
_cell.angle_gamma   90.00
#
_symmetry.space_group_name_H-M   'P 1'
#
loop_
_entity.id
_entity.type
_entity.pdbx_description
1 polymer ?
#
loop_
_entity_poly.entity_id
_entity_poly.type
_entity_poly.pdbx_seq_one_letter_code
_entity_poly.pdbx_strand_id
1 'polypeptide(L)'
;MKHNTKYKRHLSTTSNSQTPMSTMAKTKELSKDTRNKIVDLHQAGKTESAIGKQLGVKKSTVGAIIRKWKTYKTTDNLPRSGAPRKISPRGVKMITRTVSKNPRTTWGDLVNDLQRAGTKVTKATISNTLRRQGLKSCSARRVPLLKPVHVRAHLKFAREHLDDPEEDWENVIWSDETKIELFGKNSTCRVWRRKNAELHPKNTIPTVKHGGGNIMLWGCFSARGPERLIRVKERMNGAMYCEILSKNLLPSARALKMKRGWVFQHDNDPKHTAWATKEWLFKKHFKVLEWPSQSPDLNPIENLWRELKIRVAQRQPQNIIALEEICMEEWAKLPATFHKGTREQFAGVSIPLREVGSYPAAEGIHLNASRPKPTVRVNPQSSVYAGDNVTLRCELQSNGWEFKWRENNQQLQNLSSAQENTIKVTVDNAGETEYQCRALRRNYYTQPSYDYFTKFSDPVKITVRAKPKATVRVNPQSSVYTGDTVTLSCELQQETGWEFHWLKNNQALQNLNSAQENTLKVTEDNAGETEYKCRAVRRNYYTQPSYDYYINYSDPVNVTVRARPKPVTSINPDDQVFSGETVTLRCDIQDESVSSWQYSWYKDASHSPVSSVQVYRISGVEVTHTGKYTCRGAERAGSRSSHSSDAVTLTVSGECVRISGDIHLKLPTMYKVKLEKKLFVFPV
;
A
#
# COMPACT_ATOMS: atom_id res chain seq x y z
N MET A 1 72.39 -39.73 -22.21
CA MET A 1 72.04 -41.11 -22.60
C MET A 1 70.66 -41.09 -23.25
N LYS A 2 70.42 -41.88 -24.33
CA LYS A 2 69.13 -42.05 -25.09
C LYS A 2 68.61 -40.73 -25.74
N HIS A 3 68.55 -40.54 -27.08
CA HIS A 3 67.73 -41.18 -28.13
C HIS A 3 66.22 -41.18 -27.83
N ASN A 4 65.27 -40.85 -28.73
CA ASN A 4 65.26 -40.51 -30.17
C ASN A 4 63.92 -39.74 -30.49
N THR A 5 63.52 -39.15 -31.63
CA THR A 5 63.95 -38.99 -33.06
C THR A 5 63.27 -37.68 -33.59
N LYS A 6 63.82 -36.80 -34.46
CA LYS A 6 63.86 -36.82 -35.96
C LYS A 6 62.52 -37.22 -36.63
N TYR A 7 61.92 -36.48 -37.60
CA TYR A 7 62.50 -35.86 -38.80
C TYR A 7 61.74 -34.62 -39.37
N LYS A 8 62.45 -33.80 -40.18
CA LYS A 8 61.90 -32.95 -41.27
C LYS A 8 62.33 -33.54 -42.62
N ARG A 9 61.48 -33.47 -43.65
CA ARG A 9 61.79 -33.35 -45.11
C ARG A 9 60.48 -32.93 -45.81
N HIS A 10 60.40 -31.76 -46.47
CA HIS A 10 60.93 -31.38 -47.79
C HIS A 10 60.34 -32.17 -48.96
N LEU A 11 59.83 -31.43 -49.95
CA LEU A 11 59.31 -31.94 -51.22
C LEU A 11 60.44 -32.30 -52.17
N SER A 12 60.19 -33.28 -53.03
CA SER A 12 60.74 -33.37 -54.38
C SER A 12 59.63 -33.83 -55.34
N THR A 13 59.72 -33.43 -56.60
CA THR A 13 58.74 -33.74 -57.64
C THR A 13 59.08 -35.04 -58.36
N THR A 14 58.05 -35.78 -58.79
CA THR A 14 58.15 -36.73 -59.90
C THR A 14 56.79 -36.83 -60.58
N SER A 15 56.79 -36.83 -61.90
CA SER A 15 55.60 -37.07 -62.71
C SER A 15 55.20 -38.54 -62.68
N ASN A 16 53.91 -38.84 -62.61
CA ASN A 16 53.40 -40.12 -63.09
C ASN A 16 52.02 -39.94 -63.72
N SER A 17 51.79 -40.59 -64.85
CA SER A 17 50.55 -40.47 -65.62
C SER A 17 49.47 -41.38 -65.04
N GLN A 18 48.30 -40.80 -64.76
CA GLN A 18 47.10 -41.57 -64.45
C GLN A 18 46.00 -41.24 -65.45
N THR A 19 45.61 -42.26 -66.22
CA THR A 19 44.44 -42.25 -67.09
C THR A 19 43.18 -41.94 -66.27
N PRO A 20 42.31 -41.01 -66.71
CA PRO A 20 41.10 -40.71 -65.97
C PRO A 20 40.14 -41.90 -66.03
N MET A 21 39.93 -42.58 -64.90
CA MET A 21 38.86 -43.57 -64.78
C MET A 21 37.52 -42.92 -65.15
N SER A 22 36.77 -43.56 -66.04
CA SER A 22 35.50 -43.04 -66.54
C SER A 22 34.49 -42.90 -65.39
N THR A 23 34.28 -41.66 -64.94
CA THR A 23 33.20 -41.35 -64.01
C THR A 23 31.89 -41.44 -64.78
N MET A 24 31.04 -42.42 -64.46
CA MET A 24 29.75 -42.60 -65.11
C MET A 24 28.93 -41.31 -65.02
N ALA A 25 28.83 -40.60 -66.14
CA ALA A 25 28.16 -39.32 -66.22
C ALA A 25 26.68 -39.46 -65.85
N LYS A 26 26.21 -38.64 -64.90
CA LYS A 26 24.80 -38.60 -64.50
C LYS A 26 23.94 -38.38 -65.75
N THR A 27 23.04 -39.32 -66.03
CA THR A 27 22.27 -39.34 -67.27
C THR A 27 21.47 -38.06 -67.42
N LYS A 28 21.81 -37.23 -68.42
CA LYS A 28 21.18 -35.92 -68.65
C LYS A 28 19.71 -36.14 -69.02
N GLU A 29 18.81 -35.47 -68.30
CA GLU A 29 17.37 -35.54 -68.61
C GLU A 29 17.08 -34.89 -69.97
N LEU A 30 16.07 -35.43 -70.68
CA LEU A 30 15.60 -34.86 -71.94
C LEU A 30 14.94 -33.49 -71.72
N SER A 31 15.16 -32.55 -72.63
CA SER A 31 14.50 -31.23 -72.62
C SER A 31 12.98 -31.36 -72.70
N LYS A 32 12.26 -30.28 -72.36
CA LYS A 32 10.80 -30.23 -72.51
C LYS A 32 10.40 -30.36 -73.98
N ASP A 33 11.13 -29.72 -74.88
CA ASP A 33 10.82 -29.63 -76.32
C ASP A 33 10.96 -30.99 -77.01
N THR A 34 11.99 -31.78 -76.66
CA THR A 34 12.12 -33.15 -77.15
C THR A 34 11.03 -34.07 -76.59
N ARG A 35 10.53 -33.80 -75.37
CA ARG A 35 9.40 -34.54 -74.79
C ARG A 35 8.05 -34.17 -75.40
N ASN A 36 7.87 -32.90 -75.79
CA ASN A 36 6.73 -32.46 -76.59
C ASN A 36 6.75 -33.15 -77.95
N LYS A 37 7.86 -33.04 -78.70
CA LYS A 37 8.02 -33.68 -80.03
C LYS A 37 7.79 -35.20 -80.00
N ILE A 38 8.11 -35.89 -78.90
CA ILE A 38 7.78 -37.31 -78.70
C ILE A 38 6.26 -37.57 -78.61
N VAL A 39 5.51 -36.69 -77.94
CA VAL A 39 4.05 -36.75 -77.85
C VAL A 39 3.40 -36.33 -79.18
N ASP A 40 3.86 -35.23 -79.79
CA ASP A 40 3.32 -34.69 -81.04
C ASP A 40 3.42 -35.74 -82.16
N LEU A 41 4.58 -36.41 -82.31
CA LEU A 41 4.78 -37.49 -83.29
C LEU A 41 3.98 -38.76 -82.93
N HIS A 42 3.67 -39.01 -81.66
CA HIS A 42 2.81 -40.13 -81.24
C HIS A 42 1.32 -39.83 -81.51
N GLN A 43 0.89 -38.58 -81.36
CA GLN A 43 -0.45 -38.13 -81.78
C GLN A 43 -0.60 -38.19 -83.31
N ALA A 44 0.45 -37.86 -84.06
CA ALA A 44 0.57 -38.07 -85.50
C ALA A 44 0.77 -39.54 -85.92
N GLY A 45 0.42 -40.51 -85.07
CA GLY A 45 0.36 -41.94 -85.38
C GLY A 45 1.70 -42.68 -85.53
N LYS A 46 2.85 -42.03 -85.33
CA LYS A 46 4.15 -42.71 -85.51
C LYS A 46 4.42 -43.73 -84.41
N THR A 47 5.04 -44.85 -84.79
CA THR A 47 5.43 -45.89 -83.83
C THR A 47 6.60 -45.44 -82.95
N GLU A 48 6.66 -45.94 -81.70
CA GLU A 48 7.72 -45.59 -80.74
C GLU A 48 9.15 -45.82 -81.26
N SER A 49 9.32 -46.81 -82.15
CA SER A 49 10.60 -47.13 -82.79
C SER A 49 11.00 -46.07 -83.83
N ALA A 50 10.04 -45.61 -84.65
CA ALA A 50 10.25 -44.54 -85.62
C ALA A 50 10.53 -43.19 -84.91
N ILE A 51 9.77 -42.87 -83.86
CA ILE A 51 10.00 -41.68 -83.03
C ILE A 51 11.40 -41.72 -82.39
N GLY A 52 11.79 -42.88 -81.85
CA GLY A 52 13.11 -43.08 -81.25
C GLY A 52 14.26 -42.87 -82.24
N LYS A 53 14.15 -43.45 -83.45
CA LYS A 53 15.11 -43.22 -84.54
C LYS A 53 15.15 -41.75 -84.97
N GLN A 54 13.99 -41.11 -85.18
CA GLN A 54 13.90 -39.72 -85.67
C GLN A 54 14.49 -38.70 -84.68
N LEU A 55 14.42 -38.95 -83.37
CA LEU A 55 14.85 -38.00 -82.33
C LEU A 55 16.15 -38.41 -81.60
N GLY A 56 16.80 -39.51 -81.99
CA GLY A 56 18.01 -40.01 -81.31
C GLY A 56 17.76 -40.54 -79.89
N VAL A 57 16.53 -40.97 -79.58
CA VAL A 57 16.10 -41.37 -78.23
C VAL A 57 15.81 -42.87 -78.18
N LYS A 58 16.28 -43.57 -77.14
CA LYS A 58 16.00 -45.00 -76.93
C LYS A 58 14.48 -45.26 -76.88
N LYS A 59 13.99 -46.29 -77.59
CA LYS A 59 12.56 -46.67 -77.64
C LYS A 59 11.92 -46.78 -76.24
N SER A 60 12.62 -47.36 -75.28
CA SER A 60 12.16 -47.48 -73.89
C SER A 60 11.88 -46.12 -73.22
N THR A 61 12.69 -45.10 -73.51
CA THR A 61 12.47 -43.73 -73.03
C THR A 61 11.29 -43.07 -73.74
N VAL A 62 11.12 -43.30 -75.05
CA VAL A 62 9.96 -42.84 -75.83
C VAL A 62 8.66 -43.42 -75.26
N GLY A 63 8.58 -44.74 -75.09
CA GLY A 63 7.41 -45.41 -74.50
C GLY A 63 7.16 -45.02 -73.04
N ALA A 64 8.20 -44.76 -72.25
CA ALA A 64 8.05 -44.24 -70.89
C ALA A 64 7.43 -42.82 -70.87
N ILE A 65 7.82 -41.94 -71.79
CA ILE A 65 7.23 -40.59 -71.95
C ILE A 65 5.78 -40.70 -72.43
N ILE A 66 5.50 -41.52 -73.45
CA ILE A 66 4.15 -41.74 -73.99
C ILE A 66 3.22 -42.32 -72.90
N ARG A 67 3.67 -43.32 -72.13
CA ARG A 67 2.90 -43.88 -71.01
C ARG A 67 2.60 -42.81 -69.95
N LYS A 68 3.60 -42.02 -69.55
CA LYS A 68 3.40 -40.91 -68.60
C LYS A 68 2.41 -39.88 -69.13
N TRP A 69 2.49 -39.50 -70.41
CA TRP A 69 1.53 -38.58 -71.02
C TRP A 69 0.13 -39.18 -71.14
N LYS A 70 -0.02 -40.46 -71.47
CA LYS A 70 -1.33 -41.14 -71.48
C LYS A 70 -2.01 -41.10 -70.10
N THR A 71 -1.26 -41.34 -69.02
CA THR A 71 -1.78 -41.32 -67.63
C THR A 71 -1.99 -39.91 -67.06
N TYR A 72 -1.03 -38.99 -67.23
CA TYR A 72 -1.01 -37.70 -66.53
C TYR A 72 -1.20 -36.48 -67.44
N LYS A 73 -1.40 -36.68 -68.75
CA LYS A 73 -1.59 -35.65 -69.80
C LYS A 73 -0.52 -34.55 -69.86
N THR A 74 0.65 -34.78 -69.27
CA THR A 74 1.77 -33.82 -69.23
C THR A 74 3.09 -34.42 -69.71
N THR A 75 3.88 -33.60 -70.41
CA THR A 75 5.26 -33.88 -70.81
C THR A 75 6.26 -33.46 -69.73
N ASP A 76 5.89 -32.59 -68.79
CA ASP A 76 6.74 -32.05 -67.73
C ASP A 76 7.27 -33.12 -66.76
N ASN A 77 8.34 -32.80 -66.05
CA ASN A 77 8.88 -33.69 -65.02
C ASN A 77 7.92 -33.68 -63.81
N LEU A 78 7.30 -34.82 -63.53
CA LEU A 78 6.53 -35.00 -62.31
C LEU A 78 7.46 -34.82 -61.08
N PRO A 79 6.98 -34.23 -59.97
CA PRO A 79 7.75 -34.15 -58.74
C PRO A 79 8.23 -35.54 -58.31
N ARG A 80 9.56 -35.72 -58.24
CA ARG A 80 10.14 -36.98 -57.76
C ARG A 80 9.68 -37.22 -56.32
N SER A 81 9.26 -38.44 -56.00
CA SER A 81 8.94 -38.86 -54.63
C SER A 81 10.16 -38.67 -53.72
N GLY A 82 10.16 -37.59 -52.95
CA GLY A 82 11.22 -37.30 -51.99
C GLY A 82 11.24 -38.30 -50.83
N ALA A 83 12.37 -38.38 -50.13
CA ALA A 83 12.51 -39.25 -48.96
C ALA A 83 11.39 -38.97 -47.92
N PRO A 84 10.80 -40.02 -47.29
CA PRO A 84 9.68 -39.87 -46.39
C PRO A 84 10.03 -38.96 -45.20
N ARG A 85 9.08 -38.11 -44.80
CA ARG A 85 9.29 -37.12 -43.74
C ARG A 85 9.41 -37.84 -42.39
N LYS A 86 10.52 -37.62 -41.67
CA LYS A 86 10.76 -38.20 -40.33
C LYS A 86 9.71 -37.82 -39.27
N ILE A 87 8.95 -36.75 -39.46
CA ILE A 87 7.84 -36.36 -38.57
C ILE A 87 6.52 -36.70 -39.29
N SER A 88 5.70 -37.55 -38.67
CA SER A 88 4.38 -37.93 -39.19
C SER A 88 3.40 -36.74 -39.19
N PRO A 89 2.32 -36.75 -40.01
CA PRO A 89 1.32 -35.68 -40.01
C PRO A 89 0.71 -35.39 -38.63
N ARG A 90 0.51 -36.44 -37.80
CA ARG A 90 0.07 -36.32 -36.40
C ARG A 90 1.12 -35.59 -35.55
N GLY A 91 2.40 -35.93 -35.72
CA GLY A 91 3.52 -35.23 -35.08
C GLY A 91 3.64 -33.76 -35.49
N VAL A 92 3.41 -33.43 -36.76
CA VAL A 92 3.39 -32.03 -37.24
C VAL A 92 2.24 -31.24 -36.61
N LYS A 93 1.02 -31.77 -36.60
CA LYS A 93 -0.13 -31.15 -35.93
C LYS A 93 0.13 -30.96 -34.43
N MET A 94 0.76 -31.94 -33.78
CA MET A 94 1.15 -31.85 -32.36
C MET A 94 2.11 -30.69 -32.09
N ILE A 95 3.28 -30.64 -32.73
CA ILE A 95 4.27 -29.58 -32.46
C ILE A 95 3.75 -28.18 -32.84
N THR A 96 2.95 -28.07 -33.90
CA THR A 96 2.32 -26.81 -34.29
C THR A 96 1.37 -26.34 -33.20
N ARG A 97 0.47 -27.21 -32.71
CA ARG A 97 -0.44 -26.89 -31.61
C ARG A 97 0.30 -26.52 -30.31
N THR A 98 1.37 -27.22 -29.98
CA THR A 98 2.19 -26.90 -28.78
C THR A 98 2.80 -25.51 -28.89
N VAL A 99 3.42 -25.17 -30.03
CA VAL A 99 4.02 -23.84 -30.25
C VAL A 99 2.97 -22.73 -30.34
N SER A 100 1.81 -22.97 -30.95
CA SER A 100 0.70 -22.01 -30.97
C SER A 100 0.11 -21.76 -29.58
N LYS A 101 -0.02 -22.79 -28.73
CA LYS A 101 -0.51 -22.63 -27.35
C LYS A 101 0.55 -22.00 -26.42
N ASN A 102 1.83 -22.27 -26.65
CA ASN A 102 2.93 -21.68 -25.90
C ASN A 102 4.11 -21.31 -26.83
N PRO A 103 4.15 -20.07 -27.34
CA PRO A 103 5.23 -19.59 -28.20
C PRO A 103 6.62 -19.54 -27.55
N ARG A 104 6.74 -19.84 -26.24
CA ARG A 104 8.02 -19.92 -25.51
C ARG A 104 8.56 -21.35 -25.39
N THR A 105 7.84 -22.38 -25.85
CA THR A 105 8.31 -23.77 -25.85
C THR A 105 9.62 -23.91 -26.62
N THR A 106 10.61 -24.61 -26.03
CA THR A 106 11.97 -24.69 -26.57
C THR A 106 12.12 -25.81 -27.60
N TRP A 107 13.22 -25.75 -28.37
CA TRP A 107 13.64 -26.86 -29.23
C TRP A 107 13.94 -28.16 -28.46
N GLY A 108 14.21 -28.12 -27.15
CA GLY A 108 14.40 -29.32 -26.34
C GLY A 108 13.08 -30.03 -26.07
N ASP A 109 12.09 -29.26 -25.63
CA ASP A 109 10.74 -29.77 -25.29
C ASP A 109 10.09 -30.45 -26.50
N LEU A 110 10.18 -29.83 -27.68
CA LEU A 110 9.62 -30.40 -28.92
C LEU A 110 10.37 -31.65 -29.40
N VAL A 111 11.67 -31.79 -29.10
CA VAL A 111 12.40 -33.06 -29.31
C VAL A 111 11.90 -34.13 -28.34
N ASN A 112 11.72 -33.77 -27.07
CA ASN A 112 11.27 -34.68 -26.01
C ASN A 112 9.81 -35.14 -26.21
N ASP A 113 8.92 -34.26 -26.66
CA ASP A 113 7.54 -34.58 -27.05
C ASP A 113 7.50 -35.56 -28.23
N LEU A 114 8.27 -35.28 -29.29
CA LEU A 114 8.35 -36.17 -30.45
C LEU A 114 9.02 -37.51 -30.11
N GLN A 115 10.04 -37.52 -29.24
CA GLN A 115 10.68 -38.74 -28.76
C GLN A 115 9.74 -39.60 -27.88
N ARG A 116 8.92 -38.98 -27.02
CA ARG A 116 7.82 -39.67 -26.32
C ARG A 116 6.77 -40.24 -27.30
N ALA A 117 6.53 -39.55 -28.41
CA ALA A 117 5.74 -40.06 -29.55
C ALA A 117 6.55 -40.97 -30.52
N GLY A 118 7.57 -41.69 -30.03
CA GLY A 118 8.37 -42.66 -30.79
C GLY A 118 9.26 -42.09 -31.91
N THR A 119 9.36 -40.77 -32.04
CA THR A 119 9.87 -40.09 -33.24
C THR A 119 11.17 -39.31 -32.93
N LYS A 120 12.33 -39.96 -33.03
CA LYS A 120 13.64 -39.34 -32.75
C LYS A 120 14.07 -38.34 -33.84
N VAL A 121 14.20 -37.06 -33.48
CA VAL A 121 14.51 -35.95 -34.42
C VAL A 121 15.57 -34.98 -33.90
N THR A 122 16.17 -34.21 -34.81
CA THR A 122 17.10 -33.12 -34.49
C THR A 122 16.40 -31.76 -34.48
N LYS A 123 16.95 -30.79 -33.72
CA LYS A 123 16.41 -29.41 -33.64
C LYS A 123 16.13 -28.81 -35.03
N ALA A 124 17.08 -28.94 -35.97
CA ALA A 124 16.93 -28.46 -37.35
C ALA A 124 15.77 -29.11 -38.13
N THR A 125 15.45 -30.38 -37.85
CA THR A 125 14.31 -31.08 -38.45
C THR A 125 12.99 -30.46 -38.00
N ILE A 126 12.90 -30.06 -36.72
CA ILE A 126 11.75 -29.34 -36.16
C ILE A 126 11.70 -27.92 -36.73
N SER A 127 12.82 -27.19 -36.77
CA SER A 127 12.87 -25.83 -37.30
C SER A 127 12.42 -25.74 -38.77
N ASN A 128 12.88 -26.66 -39.62
CA ASN A 128 12.46 -26.73 -41.01
C ASN A 128 11.02 -27.24 -41.18
N THR A 129 10.41 -27.82 -40.15
CA THR A 129 9.01 -28.25 -40.16
C THR A 129 8.09 -27.11 -39.72
N LEU A 130 8.42 -26.39 -38.64
CA LEU A 130 7.69 -25.19 -38.21
C LEU A 130 7.73 -24.08 -39.28
N ARG A 131 8.89 -23.85 -39.93
CA ARG A 131 8.99 -22.90 -41.07
C ARG A 131 8.05 -23.23 -42.22
N ARG A 132 7.81 -24.52 -42.50
CA ARG A 132 6.84 -25.00 -43.50
C ARG A 132 5.38 -24.92 -43.03
N GLN A 133 5.14 -24.38 -41.83
CA GLN A 133 3.83 -24.03 -41.28
C GLN A 133 3.75 -22.52 -40.96
N GLY A 134 4.61 -21.70 -41.59
CA GLY A 134 4.68 -20.24 -41.38
C GLY A 134 5.41 -19.80 -40.10
N LEU A 135 5.66 -20.70 -39.15
CA LEU A 135 6.22 -20.38 -37.85
C LEU A 135 7.76 -20.20 -37.91
N LYS A 136 8.21 -18.99 -37.60
CA LYS A 136 9.64 -18.62 -37.51
C LYS A 136 10.04 -18.32 -36.05
N SER A 137 11.25 -18.75 -35.68
CA SER A 137 11.85 -18.39 -34.40
C SER A 137 12.35 -16.94 -34.45
N CYS A 138 11.81 -16.08 -33.59
CA CYS A 138 12.21 -14.69 -33.44
C CYS A 138 12.50 -14.36 -31.98
N SER A 139 13.30 -13.33 -31.72
CA SER A 139 13.45 -12.77 -30.38
C SER A 139 12.12 -12.15 -29.93
N ALA A 140 11.64 -12.49 -28.73
CA ALA A 140 10.44 -11.86 -28.17
C ALA A 140 10.66 -10.35 -28.00
N ARG A 141 9.68 -9.54 -28.40
CA ARG A 141 9.71 -8.07 -28.18
C ARG A 141 9.67 -7.81 -26.68
N ARG A 142 10.58 -6.98 -26.16
CA ARG A 142 10.47 -6.44 -24.80
C ARG A 142 9.41 -5.34 -24.84
N VAL A 143 8.44 -5.43 -23.94
CA VAL A 143 7.36 -4.44 -23.76
C VAL A 143 7.18 -4.17 -22.26
N PRO A 144 6.69 -2.99 -21.84
CA PRO A 144 6.36 -2.71 -20.45
C PRO A 144 5.32 -3.70 -19.90
N LEU A 145 5.40 -4.01 -18.59
CA LEU A 145 4.37 -4.80 -17.92
C LEU A 145 3.19 -3.91 -17.54
N LEU A 146 2.22 -3.77 -18.45
CA LEU A 146 1.05 -2.92 -18.27
C LEU A 146 0.06 -3.51 -17.25
N LYS A 147 -0.49 -2.66 -16.38
CA LYS A 147 -1.62 -3.00 -15.51
C LYS A 147 -2.94 -3.03 -16.33
N PRO A 148 -3.97 -3.80 -15.95
CA PRO A 148 -5.26 -3.84 -16.67
C PRO A 148 -5.98 -2.50 -16.82
N VAL A 149 -5.65 -1.50 -15.98
CA VAL A 149 -6.13 -0.11 -16.12
C VAL A 149 -5.42 0.59 -17.28
N HIS A 150 -4.11 0.41 -17.43
CA HIS A 150 -3.34 0.99 -18.53
C HIS A 150 -3.76 0.36 -19.86
N VAL A 151 -3.95 -0.97 -19.91
CA VAL A 151 -4.47 -1.68 -21.09
C VAL A 151 -5.84 -1.12 -21.52
N ARG A 152 -6.72 -0.79 -20.58
CA ARG A 152 -8.01 -0.12 -20.88
C ARG A 152 -7.84 1.30 -21.40
N ALA A 153 -6.91 2.09 -20.86
CA ALA A 153 -6.61 3.43 -21.35
C ALA A 153 -5.98 3.42 -22.76
N HIS A 154 -5.06 2.47 -23.03
CA HIS A 154 -4.48 2.22 -24.35
C HIS A 154 -5.58 1.85 -25.36
N LEU A 155 -6.47 0.92 -24.99
CA LEU A 155 -7.62 0.53 -25.82
C LEU A 155 -8.63 1.66 -26.06
N LYS A 156 -8.86 2.55 -25.10
CA LYS A 156 -9.69 3.74 -25.27
C LYS A 156 -9.06 4.67 -26.31
N PHE A 157 -7.84 5.13 -26.04
CA PHE A 157 -7.10 6.06 -26.89
C PHE A 157 -6.97 5.53 -28.34
N ALA A 158 -6.54 4.29 -28.51
CA ALA A 158 -6.33 3.67 -29.83
C ALA A 158 -7.63 3.28 -30.57
N ARG A 159 -8.81 3.45 -29.96
CA ARG A 159 -10.12 3.38 -30.64
C ARG A 159 -10.61 4.77 -31.01
N GLU A 160 -10.52 5.72 -30.08
CA GLU A 160 -10.97 7.10 -30.28
C GLU A 160 -10.23 7.78 -31.44
N HIS A 161 -8.94 7.47 -31.64
CA HIS A 161 -8.09 8.08 -32.67
C HIS A 161 -7.72 7.11 -33.83
N LEU A 162 -8.49 6.03 -34.03
CA LEU A 162 -8.20 5.03 -35.08
C LEU A 162 -8.57 5.55 -36.48
N ASP A 163 -9.70 6.26 -36.54
CA ASP A 163 -10.32 6.75 -37.75
C ASP A 163 -9.94 8.21 -38.06
N ASP A 164 -9.14 8.85 -37.18
CA ASP A 164 -8.59 10.20 -37.35
C ASP A 164 -7.82 10.35 -38.68
N PRO A 165 -7.97 11.49 -39.37
CA PRO A 165 -7.26 11.75 -40.62
C PRO A 165 -5.76 11.91 -40.39
N GLU A 166 -4.96 11.53 -41.40
CA GLU A 166 -3.50 11.69 -41.35
C GLU A 166 -3.08 13.14 -41.11
N GLU A 167 -3.88 14.10 -41.61
CA GLU A 167 -3.66 15.53 -41.49
C GLU A 167 -3.69 16.08 -40.05
N ASP A 168 -4.44 15.46 -39.14
CA ASP A 168 -4.45 15.85 -37.73
C ASP A 168 -3.19 15.35 -37.03
N TRP A 169 -2.74 14.13 -37.37
CA TRP A 169 -1.45 13.59 -36.92
C TRP A 169 -0.25 14.37 -37.47
N GLU A 170 -0.33 14.89 -38.71
CA GLU A 170 0.65 15.83 -39.25
C GLU A 170 0.71 17.16 -38.48
N ASN A 171 -0.35 17.49 -37.73
CA ASN A 171 -0.48 18.71 -36.94
C ASN A 171 -0.17 18.51 -35.44
N VAL A 172 0.42 17.36 -35.06
CA VAL A 172 0.93 17.08 -33.71
C VAL A 172 2.43 17.40 -33.61
N ILE A 173 2.83 18.09 -32.55
CA ILE A 173 4.23 18.16 -32.10
C ILE A 173 4.43 17.15 -30.96
N TRP A 174 5.25 16.14 -31.19
CA TRP A 174 5.62 15.11 -30.23
C TRP A 174 6.85 15.55 -29.44
N SER A 175 6.91 15.23 -28.14
CA SER A 175 8.08 15.54 -27.30
C SER A 175 8.33 14.47 -26.23
N ASP A 176 9.59 14.36 -25.80
CA ASP A 176 10.07 13.38 -24.81
C ASP A 176 11.50 13.71 -24.33
N GLU A 177 12.00 13.01 -23.30
CA GLU A 177 13.40 13.05 -22.89
C GLU A 177 14.12 11.71 -23.03
N THR A 178 15.24 11.68 -23.75
CA THR A 178 16.12 10.51 -23.82
C THR A 178 17.43 10.70 -23.06
N LYS A 179 17.86 9.65 -22.35
CA LYS A 179 19.25 9.49 -21.92
C LYS A 179 20.10 8.84 -23.01
N ILE A 180 21.30 9.34 -23.26
CA ILE A 180 22.31 8.70 -24.12
C ILE A 180 23.62 8.54 -23.32
N GLU A 181 24.17 7.33 -23.29
CA GLU A 181 25.35 6.95 -22.51
C GLU A 181 26.61 6.94 -23.41
N LEU A 182 27.71 7.56 -22.97
CA LEU A 182 28.95 7.65 -23.76
C LEU A 182 29.51 6.26 -24.12
N PHE A 183 29.59 5.38 -23.12
CA PHE A 183 29.93 3.96 -23.29
C PHE A 183 28.70 3.09 -23.05
N GLY A 184 27.60 3.41 -23.74
CA GLY A 184 26.34 2.69 -23.64
C GLY A 184 26.46 1.20 -23.99
N LYS A 185 25.66 0.36 -23.32
CA LYS A 185 25.65 -1.09 -23.52
C LYS A 185 25.06 -1.48 -24.89
N ASN A 186 25.86 -1.39 -25.95
CA ASN A 186 25.61 -2.06 -27.23
C ASN A 186 25.64 -3.57 -27.04
N SER A 187 24.50 -4.13 -26.63
CA SER A 187 24.36 -5.54 -26.27
C SER A 187 24.66 -6.45 -27.46
N THR A 188 25.79 -7.14 -27.40
CA THR A 188 26.34 -8.03 -28.45
C THR A 188 26.82 -7.34 -29.73
N CYS A 189 27.82 -6.46 -29.63
CA CYS A 189 28.80 -6.39 -30.71
C CYS A 189 29.41 -7.78 -30.94
N ARG A 190 29.46 -8.25 -32.19
CA ARG A 190 29.99 -9.57 -32.56
C ARG A 190 31.32 -9.43 -33.28
N VAL A 191 32.40 -9.78 -32.59
CA VAL A 191 33.75 -9.79 -33.15
C VAL A 191 34.07 -11.15 -33.77
N TRP A 192 34.51 -11.15 -35.03
CA TRP A 192 35.12 -12.32 -35.66
C TRP A 192 36.59 -12.42 -35.22
N ARG A 193 36.90 -13.31 -34.28
CA ARG A 193 38.25 -13.49 -33.72
C ARG A 193 38.78 -14.91 -33.90
N ARG A 194 40.10 -15.06 -34.08
CA ARG A 194 40.79 -16.36 -34.01
C ARG A 194 40.75 -16.89 -32.56
N LYS A 195 40.91 -18.21 -32.39
CA LYS A 195 41.07 -18.83 -31.05
C LYS A 195 42.22 -18.14 -30.30
N ASN A 196 42.07 -17.94 -28.99
CA ASN A 196 42.99 -17.24 -28.08
C ASN A 196 43.21 -15.73 -28.34
N ALA A 197 42.67 -15.13 -29.41
CA ALA A 197 42.86 -13.70 -29.70
C ALA A 197 41.93 -12.77 -28.88
N GLU A 198 41.61 -13.12 -27.63
CA GLU A 198 40.44 -12.57 -26.95
C GLU A 198 40.63 -11.27 -26.16
N LEU A 199 41.82 -11.05 -25.61
CA LEU A 199 42.17 -9.82 -24.89
C LEU A 199 42.75 -8.73 -25.81
N HIS A 200 42.88 -9.02 -27.10
CA HIS A 200 43.43 -8.08 -28.07
C HIS A 200 42.51 -6.84 -28.21
N PRO A 201 43.02 -5.59 -28.19
CA PRO A 201 42.19 -4.38 -28.12
C PRO A 201 41.13 -4.24 -29.23
N LYS A 202 41.42 -4.70 -30.45
CA LYS A 202 40.42 -4.70 -31.56
C LYS A 202 39.28 -5.72 -31.37
N ASN A 203 39.36 -6.57 -30.35
CA ASN A 203 38.44 -7.67 -30.05
C ASN A 203 37.76 -7.54 -28.67
N THR A 204 38.13 -6.53 -27.89
CA THR A 204 37.50 -6.15 -26.62
C THR A 204 36.68 -4.86 -26.80
N ILE A 205 35.82 -4.55 -25.83
CA ILE A 205 35.14 -3.25 -25.75
C ILE A 205 35.67 -2.56 -24.49
N PRO A 206 36.24 -1.34 -24.57
CA PRO A 206 36.67 -0.61 -23.39
C PRO A 206 35.52 -0.40 -22.39
N THR A 207 35.78 -0.64 -21.10
CA THR A 207 34.81 -0.42 -20.02
C THR A 207 35.43 0.44 -18.92
N VAL A 208 34.75 1.50 -18.49
CA VAL A 208 35.22 2.38 -17.42
C VAL A 208 34.44 2.16 -16.12
N LYS A 209 35.13 2.17 -14.98
CA LYS A 209 34.55 1.86 -13.64
C LYS A 209 33.32 2.70 -13.27
N HIS A 210 33.20 3.92 -13.80
CA HIS A 210 32.12 4.87 -13.46
C HIS A 210 31.21 5.21 -14.66
N GLY A 211 31.07 4.31 -15.64
CA GLY A 211 29.98 4.37 -16.63
C GLY A 211 30.05 5.48 -17.69
N GLY A 212 31.20 6.16 -17.86
CA GLY A 212 31.49 7.04 -19.00
C GLY A 212 30.82 8.41 -19.00
N GLY A 213 29.86 8.63 -18.11
CA GLY A 213 28.94 9.76 -18.22
C GLY A 213 27.85 9.53 -19.26
N ASN A 214 26.84 10.37 -19.19
CA ASN A 214 25.68 10.35 -20.06
C ASN A 214 25.15 11.78 -20.23
N ILE A 215 24.39 12.01 -21.29
CA ILE A 215 23.61 13.24 -21.46
C ILE A 215 22.12 12.91 -21.43
N MET A 216 21.33 13.78 -20.81
CA MET A 216 19.89 13.82 -20.95
C MET A 216 19.55 14.84 -22.03
N LEU A 217 18.72 14.45 -22.99
CA LEU A 217 18.30 15.28 -24.12
C LEU A 217 16.79 15.40 -24.11
N TRP A 218 16.27 16.63 -24.10
CA TRP A 218 14.89 16.91 -24.51
C TRP A 218 14.87 17.20 -26.01
N GLY A 219 13.85 16.72 -26.71
CA GLY A 219 13.62 17.09 -28.10
C GLY A 219 12.14 17.02 -28.48
N CYS A 220 11.83 17.64 -29.61
CA CYS A 220 10.51 17.57 -30.22
C CYS A 220 10.61 17.39 -31.74
N PHE A 221 9.53 16.88 -32.35
CA PHE A 221 9.43 16.70 -33.80
C PHE A 221 7.96 16.67 -34.25
N SER A 222 7.73 16.74 -35.57
CA SER A 222 6.41 16.52 -36.19
C SER A 222 6.56 15.68 -37.47
N ALA A 223 5.45 15.42 -38.18
CA ALA A 223 5.46 14.82 -39.52
C ALA A 223 6.41 15.50 -40.53
N ARG A 224 6.80 16.76 -40.29
CA ARG A 224 7.60 17.58 -41.19
C ARG A 224 9.11 17.56 -40.89
N GLY A 225 9.52 17.11 -39.72
CA GLY A 225 10.94 17.02 -39.37
C GLY A 225 11.25 16.96 -37.86
N PRO A 226 12.50 16.61 -37.51
CA PRO A 226 13.09 16.86 -36.20
C PRO A 226 13.24 18.37 -35.96
N GLU A 227 13.17 18.80 -34.70
CA GLU A 227 13.25 20.20 -34.30
C GLU A 227 14.33 20.44 -33.22
N ARG A 228 14.22 21.48 -32.39
CA ARG A 228 15.22 21.79 -31.35
C ARG A 228 15.48 20.61 -30.41
N LEU A 229 16.75 20.20 -30.34
CA LEU A 229 17.30 19.23 -29.40
C LEU A 229 18.13 19.97 -28.33
N ILE A 230 17.95 19.62 -27.06
CA ILE A 230 18.50 20.39 -25.92
C ILE A 230 19.11 19.45 -24.89
N ARG A 231 20.37 19.68 -24.50
CA ARG A 231 20.94 19.02 -23.32
C ARG A 231 20.37 19.58 -22.02
N VAL A 232 19.74 18.70 -21.26
CA VAL A 232 19.28 18.98 -19.90
C VAL A 232 20.43 18.67 -18.95
N LYS A 233 21.00 19.70 -18.31
CA LYS A 233 22.20 19.56 -17.45
C LYS A 233 21.90 19.04 -16.05
N GLU A 234 20.70 19.26 -15.55
CA GLU A 234 20.27 18.96 -14.18
C GLU A 234 19.03 18.07 -14.14
N ARG A 235 18.61 17.64 -12.94
CA ARG A 235 17.38 16.86 -12.77
C ARG A 235 16.15 17.73 -13.04
N MET A 236 15.48 17.46 -14.16
CA MET A 236 14.32 18.24 -14.59
C MET A 236 13.19 18.26 -13.54
N ASN A 237 12.75 19.47 -13.21
CA ASN A 237 11.54 19.75 -12.43
C ASN A 237 10.50 20.48 -13.31
N GLY A 238 9.27 20.66 -12.82
CA GLY A 238 8.19 21.28 -13.60
C GLY A 238 8.48 22.73 -14.05
N ALA A 239 9.22 23.51 -13.26
CA ALA A 239 9.57 24.89 -13.62
C ALA A 239 10.60 24.93 -14.75
N MET A 240 11.68 24.16 -14.66
CA MET A 240 12.68 24.04 -15.74
C MET A 240 12.08 23.43 -17.01
N TYR A 241 11.10 22.52 -16.89
CA TYR A 241 10.34 22.03 -18.03
C TYR A 241 9.51 23.13 -18.71
N CYS A 242 8.79 23.96 -17.95
CA CYS A 242 8.07 25.12 -18.49
C CYS A 242 9.02 26.10 -19.20
N GLU A 243 10.21 26.31 -18.65
CA GLU A 243 11.24 27.15 -19.26
C GLU A 243 11.74 26.56 -20.59
N ILE A 244 12.02 25.25 -20.63
CA ILE A 244 12.40 24.50 -21.84
C ILE A 244 11.33 24.65 -22.92
N LEU A 245 10.05 24.42 -22.59
CA LEU A 245 8.93 24.61 -23.52
C LEU A 245 8.83 26.07 -23.98
N SER A 246 8.93 27.04 -23.05
CA SER A 246 8.83 28.46 -23.38
C SER A 246 9.94 28.93 -24.33
N LYS A 247 11.16 28.42 -24.16
CA LYS A 247 12.32 28.79 -24.98
C LYS A 247 12.38 28.08 -26.33
N ASN A 248 11.68 26.95 -26.52
CA ASN A 248 11.92 26.08 -27.68
C ASN A 248 10.66 25.58 -28.40
N LEU A 249 9.57 25.22 -27.70
CA LEU A 249 8.37 24.69 -28.34
C LEU A 249 7.72 25.71 -29.29
N LEU A 250 7.64 26.98 -28.89
CA LEU A 250 7.07 28.05 -29.74
C LEU A 250 7.96 28.39 -30.96
N PRO A 251 9.29 28.54 -30.84
CA PRO A 251 10.18 28.61 -32.00
C PRO A 251 10.05 27.41 -32.94
N SER A 252 10.00 26.19 -32.41
CA SER A 252 9.92 24.96 -33.22
C SER A 252 8.57 24.81 -33.94
N ALA A 253 7.45 25.16 -33.29
CA ALA A 253 6.15 25.20 -33.94
C ALA A 253 6.10 26.19 -35.13
N ARG A 254 6.86 27.30 -35.04
CA ARG A 254 6.99 28.30 -36.12
C ARG A 254 7.92 27.81 -37.24
N ALA A 255 9.05 27.20 -36.90
CA ALA A 255 10.00 26.66 -37.87
C ALA A 255 9.42 25.49 -38.69
N LEU A 256 8.67 24.59 -38.05
CA LEU A 256 7.83 23.55 -38.70
C LEU A 256 6.63 24.11 -39.49
N LYS A 257 6.34 25.42 -39.40
CA LYS A 257 5.21 26.11 -40.05
C LYS A 257 3.83 25.50 -39.72
N MET A 258 3.62 25.02 -38.48
CA MET A 258 2.45 24.22 -38.10
C MET A 258 1.11 24.90 -38.43
N LYS A 259 0.07 24.13 -38.78
CA LYS A 259 -1.27 24.68 -39.09
C LYS A 259 -1.85 25.33 -37.81
N ARG A 260 -2.81 26.26 -37.96
CA ARG A 260 -3.54 26.81 -36.79
C ARG A 260 -4.20 25.66 -36.01
N GLY A 261 -4.18 25.77 -34.67
CA GLY A 261 -4.81 24.79 -33.80
C GLY A 261 -4.08 23.44 -33.67
N TRP A 262 -2.77 23.42 -33.96
CA TRP A 262 -1.85 22.29 -33.71
C TRP A 262 -1.90 21.81 -32.25
N VAL A 263 -1.50 20.55 -32.04
CA VAL A 263 -1.60 19.85 -30.75
C VAL A 263 -0.21 19.50 -30.22
N PHE A 264 0.02 19.70 -28.94
CA PHE A 264 1.23 19.28 -28.24
C PHE A 264 1.04 17.92 -27.60
N GLN A 265 2.02 17.03 -27.74
CA GLN A 265 2.09 15.76 -27.01
C GLN A 265 3.32 15.75 -26.09
N HIS A 266 3.06 15.32 -24.86
CA HIS A 266 4.04 14.91 -23.86
C HIS A 266 3.48 13.72 -23.06
N ASP A 267 4.32 13.09 -22.24
CA ASP A 267 3.89 11.94 -21.42
C ASP A 267 3.28 12.37 -20.07
N ASN A 268 2.87 11.39 -19.25
CA ASN A 268 2.24 11.61 -17.94
C ASN A 268 3.23 11.65 -16.75
N ASP A 269 4.51 12.00 -16.96
CA ASP A 269 5.46 12.20 -15.87
C ASP A 269 4.91 13.20 -14.82
N PRO A 270 5.15 12.99 -13.51
CA PRO A 270 4.89 13.98 -12.46
C PRO A 270 5.31 15.43 -12.79
N LYS A 271 6.40 15.66 -13.53
CA LYS A 271 6.87 16.99 -13.96
C LYS A 271 5.98 17.63 -15.04
N HIS A 272 5.35 16.81 -15.88
CA HIS A 272 4.40 17.24 -16.92
C HIS A 272 3.01 17.46 -16.33
N THR A 273 2.62 16.61 -15.38
CA THR A 273 1.31 16.63 -14.74
C THR A 273 1.22 17.54 -13.50
N ALA A 274 2.32 18.18 -13.10
CA ALA A 274 2.39 19.18 -12.03
C ALA A 274 1.48 20.40 -12.29
N TRP A 275 1.03 21.04 -11.21
CA TRP A 275 0.15 22.21 -11.27
C TRP A 275 0.74 23.35 -12.10
N ALA A 276 1.98 23.75 -11.82
CA ALA A 276 2.65 24.86 -12.53
C ALA A 276 2.75 24.59 -14.05
N THR A 277 3.00 23.33 -14.45
CA THR A 277 3.07 22.95 -15.87
C THR A 277 1.72 23.03 -16.56
N LYS A 278 0.65 22.52 -15.92
CA LYS A 278 -0.72 22.64 -16.43
C LYS A 278 -1.19 24.08 -16.51
N GLU A 279 -0.90 24.88 -15.48
CA GLU A 279 -1.26 26.29 -15.43
C GLU A 279 -0.51 27.11 -16.50
N TRP A 280 0.78 26.83 -16.73
CA TRP A 280 1.56 27.45 -17.79
C TRP A 280 1.05 27.07 -19.18
N LEU A 281 0.76 25.79 -19.43
CA LEU A 281 0.21 25.33 -20.71
C LEU A 281 -1.16 25.97 -21.02
N PHE A 282 -2.01 26.12 -20.00
CA PHE A 282 -3.30 26.81 -20.09
C PHE A 282 -3.12 28.31 -20.37
N LYS A 283 -2.26 29.02 -19.61
CA LYS A 283 -1.92 30.44 -19.81
C LYS A 283 -1.27 30.75 -21.16
N LYS A 284 -0.80 29.73 -21.89
CA LYS A 284 -0.25 29.85 -23.25
C LYS A 284 -1.18 29.29 -24.33
N HIS A 285 -2.39 28.86 -23.97
CA HIS A 285 -3.42 28.32 -24.86
C HIS A 285 -2.97 27.14 -25.74
N PHE A 286 -2.08 26.27 -25.24
CA PHE A 286 -1.72 25.04 -25.96
C PHE A 286 -2.85 24.00 -25.87
N LYS A 287 -3.20 23.39 -27.00
CA LYS A 287 -3.94 22.11 -27.00
C LYS A 287 -2.97 20.99 -26.62
N VAL A 288 -3.37 20.12 -25.70
CA VAL A 288 -2.55 18.98 -25.27
C VAL A 288 -3.31 17.68 -25.55
N LEU A 289 -2.64 16.68 -26.13
CA LEU A 289 -3.21 15.39 -26.45
C LEU A 289 -3.51 14.56 -25.18
N GLU A 290 -4.68 13.91 -25.08
CA GLU A 290 -5.01 13.03 -23.94
C GLU A 290 -4.16 11.76 -24.00
N TRP A 291 -3.00 11.75 -23.33
CA TRP A 291 -2.05 10.65 -23.42
C TRP A 291 -2.34 9.51 -22.41
N PRO A 292 -2.34 8.23 -22.81
CA PRO A 292 -2.37 7.11 -21.86
C PRO A 292 -1.01 6.92 -21.17
N SER A 293 -0.99 6.52 -19.90
CA SER A 293 0.24 6.27 -19.14
C SER A 293 0.98 4.99 -19.57
N GLN A 294 2.32 5.00 -19.47
CA GLN A 294 3.21 3.89 -19.84
C GLN A 294 3.11 3.46 -21.32
N SER A 295 3.12 4.42 -22.25
CA SER A 295 2.83 4.20 -23.68
C SER A 295 3.97 4.63 -24.63
N PRO A 296 5.24 4.23 -24.40
CA PRO A 296 6.36 4.62 -25.27
C PRO A 296 6.25 4.01 -26.68
N ASP A 297 5.53 2.89 -26.82
CA ASP A 297 5.22 2.25 -28.09
C ASP A 297 4.22 3.04 -28.96
N LEU A 298 3.44 3.92 -28.33
CA LEU A 298 2.55 4.88 -29.00
C LEU A 298 3.28 6.18 -29.37
N ASN A 299 4.36 6.58 -28.68
CA ASN A 299 5.07 7.81 -28.98
C ASN A 299 6.08 7.59 -30.12
N PRO A 300 5.88 8.15 -31.32
CA PRO A 300 6.76 7.90 -32.46
C PRO A 300 8.20 8.46 -32.26
N ILE A 301 8.42 9.38 -31.30
CA ILE A 301 9.76 9.93 -31.02
C ILE A 301 10.74 8.85 -30.50
N GLU A 302 10.26 7.77 -29.88
CA GLU A 302 11.10 6.64 -29.45
C GLU A 302 11.76 5.91 -30.64
N ASN A 303 11.16 5.98 -31.83
CA ASN A 303 11.80 5.50 -33.06
C ASN A 303 12.95 6.43 -33.50
N LEU A 304 12.77 7.76 -33.37
CA LEU A 304 13.83 8.74 -33.65
C LEU A 304 14.97 8.61 -32.63
N TRP A 305 14.68 8.44 -31.34
CA TRP A 305 15.69 8.17 -30.32
C TRP A 305 16.47 6.89 -30.59
N ARG A 306 15.82 5.84 -31.08
CA ARG A 306 16.50 4.60 -31.47
C ARG A 306 17.44 4.82 -32.66
N GLU A 307 17.01 5.54 -33.69
CA GLU A 307 17.86 5.85 -34.86
C GLU A 307 19.03 6.78 -34.49
N LEU A 308 18.78 7.83 -33.69
CA LEU A 308 19.81 8.71 -33.16
C LEU A 308 20.88 7.91 -32.39
N LYS A 309 20.46 7.04 -31.46
CA LYS A 309 21.37 6.17 -30.69
C LYS A 309 22.20 5.23 -31.60
N ILE A 310 21.66 4.79 -32.73
CA ILE A 310 22.39 3.99 -33.72
C ILE A 310 23.47 4.83 -34.42
N ARG A 311 23.13 6.03 -34.93
CA ARG A 311 24.08 6.91 -35.63
C ARG A 311 25.19 7.43 -34.71
N VAL A 312 24.83 7.87 -33.51
CA VAL A 312 25.77 8.29 -32.47
C VAL A 312 26.74 7.14 -32.13
N ALA A 313 26.24 5.91 -31.98
CA ALA A 313 27.09 4.75 -31.72
C ALA A 313 28.01 4.35 -32.90
N GLN A 314 27.62 4.66 -34.15
CA GLN A 314 28.49 4.47 -35.31
C GLN A 314 29.66 5.46 -35.34
N ARG A 315 29.44 6.71 -34.90
CA ARG A 315 30.49 7.76 -34.84
C ARG A 315 31.42 7.67 -33.62
N GLN A 316 31.15 6.78 -32.66
CA GLN A 316 32.01 6.45 -31.51
C GLN A 316 32.55 7.70 -30.75
N PRO A 317 31.68 8.53 -30.15
CA PRO A 317 32.10 9.69 -29.35
C PRO A 317 33.05 9.28 -28.22
N GLN A 318 34.13 10.07 -28.05
CA GLN A 318 35.19 9.78 -27.06
C GLN A 318 35.03 10.54 -25.73
N ASN A 319 34.22 11.61 -25.72
CA ASN A 319 33.95 12.42 -24.53
C ASN A 319 32.53 13.02 -24.58
N ILE A 320 32.08 13.64 -23.49
CA ILE A 320 30.71 14.15 -23.33
C ILE A 320 30.40 15.34 -24.26
N ILE A 321 31.39 16.17 -24.61
CA ILE A 321 31.20 17.32 -25.51
C ILE A 321 30.99 16.82 -26.94
N ALA A 322 31.89 15.96 -27.42
CA ALA A 322 31.75 15.29 -28.71
C ALA A 322 30.46 14.45 -28.80
N LEU A 323 30.00 13.84 -27.70
CA LEU A 323 28.71 13.16 -27.64
C LEU A 323 27.53 14.13 -27.86
N GLU A 324 27.56 15.31 -27.25
CA GLU A 324 26.53 16.34 -27.40
C GLU A 324 26.50 16.90 -28.83
N GLU A 325 27.66 17.29 -29.37
CA GLU A 325 27.85 17.77 -30.75
C GLU A 325 27.36 16.74 -31.78
N ILE A 326 27.78 15.48 -31.65
CA ILE A 326 27.36 14.39 -32.54
C ILE A 326 25.86 14.12 -32.42
N CYS A 327 25.26 14.26 -31.23
CA CYS A 327 23.80 14.13 -31.09
C CYS A 327 23.05 15.26 -31.82
N MET A 328 23.51 16.51 -31.72
CA MET A 328 22.89 17.64 -32.43
C MET A 328 23.06 17.52 -33.95
N GLU A 329 24.26 17.17 -34.41
CA GLU A 329 24.55 16.91 -35.82
C GLU A 329 23.68 15.78 -36.42
N GLU A 330 23.63 14.61 -35.77
CA GLU A 330 22.92 13.46 -36.33
C GLU A 330 21.39 13.61 -36.25
N TRP A 331 20.90 14.36 -35.25
CA TRP A 331 19.48 14.73 -35.14
C TRP A 331 19.04 15.63 -36.30
N ALA A 332 19.83 16.64 -36.65
CA ALA A 332 19.58 17.50 -37.83
C ALA A 332 19.63 16.73 -39.17
N LYS A 333 20.24 15.53 -39.19
CA LYS A 333 20.33 14.63 -40.36
C LYS A 333 19.24 13.54 -40.38
N LEU A 334 18.27 13.54 -39.47
CA LEU A 334 17.15 12.59 -39.50
C LEU A 334 16.15 12.99 -40.60
N PRO A 335 15.87 12.14 -41.60
CA PRO A 335 15.04 12.52 -42.73
C PRO A 335 13.54 12.48 -42.37
N ALA A 336 12.79 13.45 -42.90
CA ALA A 336 11.36 13.65 -42.61
C ALA A 336 10.47 12.42 -42.94
N THR A 337 10.95 11.52 -43.81
CA THR A 337 10.23 10.31 -44.23
C THR A 337 9.97 9.29 -43.10
N PHE A 338 10.71 9.36 -41.98
CA PHE A 338 10.42 8.51 -40.82
C PHE A 338 9.12 8.87 -40.08
N HIS A 339 8.53 10.04 -40.34
CA HIS A 339 7.55 10.65 -39.44
C HIS A 339 6.08 10.33 -39.75
N LYS A 340 5.77 9.66 -40.86
CA LYS A 340 4.39 9.23 -41.23
C LYS A 340 3.93 7.93 -40.55
N GLY A 341 4.76 7.28 -39.74
CA GLY A 341 4.48 5.96 -39.16
C GLY A 341 3.41 5.90 -38.05
N THR A 342 2.84 7.02 -37.62
CA THR A 342 1.88 7.09 -36.49
C THR A 342 0.65 6.22 -36.70
N ARG A 343 -0.04 6.35 -37.85
CA ARG A 343 -1.26 5.59 -38.13
C ARG A 343 -1.00 4.07 -38.18
N GLU A 344 0.13 3.67 -38.73
CA GLU A 344 0.56 2.25 -38.75
C GLU A 344 0.94 1.73 -37.35
N GLN A 345 1.53 2.58 -36.49
CA GLN A 345 1.77 2.23 -35.08
C GLN A 345 0.45 2.01 -34.31
N PHE A 346 -0.54 2.90 -34.46
CA PHE A 346 -1.84 2.76 -33.79
C PHE A 346 -2.60 1.52 -34.28
N ALA A 347 -2.63 1.27 -35.59
CA ALA A 347 -3.15 0.03 -36.15
C ALA A 347 -2.40 -1.21 -35.57
N GLY A 348 -1.07 -1.16 -35.53
CA GLY A 348 -0.21 -2.23 -35.01
C GLY A 348 -0.36 -2.54 -33.51
N VAL A 349 -0.85 -1.60 -32.70
CA VAL A 349 -1.18 -1.82 -31.28
C VAL A 349 -2.62 -2.29 -31.10
N SER A 350 -3.55 -1.84 -31.95
CA SER A 350 -4.95 -2.29 -31.90
C SER A 350 -5.12 -3.79 -32.22
N ILE A 351 -4.28 -4.35 -33.09
CA ILE A 351 -4.37 -5.75 -33.55
C ILE A 351 -4.12 -6.76 -32.41
N PRO A 352 -2.98 -6.73 -31.67
CA PRO A 352 -2.76 -7.62 -30.52
C PRO A 352 -3.84 -7.50 -29.43
N LEU A 353 -4.37 -6.29 -29.21
CA LEU A 353 -5.35 -6.03 -28.17
C LEU A 353 -6.77 -6.52 -28.52
N ARG A 354 -7.05 -6.85 -29.80
CA ARG A 354 -8.26 -7.62 -30.17
C ARG A 354 -8.13 -9.09 -29.80
N GLU A 355 -6.96 -9.71 -29.97
CA GLU A 355 -6.74 -11.14 -29.66
C GLU A 355 -6.72 -11.43 -28.15
N VAL A 356 -6.23 -10.49 -27.33
CA VAL A 356 -6.21 -10.59 -25.86
C VAL A 356 -7.61 -10.44 -25.23
N GLY A 357 -8.65 -10.17 -26.03
CA GLY A 357 -10.05 -10.05 -25.57
C GLY A 357 -10.68 -11.32 -24.96
N SER A 358 -9.97 -12.45 -24.92
CA SER A 358 -10.44 -13.73 -24.36
C SER A 358 -10.35 -13.82 -22.83
N TYR A 359 -10.85 -12.80 -22.13
CA TYR A 359 -11.30 -12.96 -20.73
C TYR A 359 -12.80 -13.29 -20.74
N PRO A 360 -13.30 -14.11 -19.79
CA PRO A 360 -14.71 -14.48 -19.74
C PRO A 360 -15.59 -13.22 -19.63
N ALA A 361 -16.74 -13.25 -20.29
CA ALA A 361 -17.57 -12.07 -20.51
C ALA A 361 -17.98 -11.41 -19.18
N ALA A 362 -17.53 -10.16 -18.99
CA ALA A 362 -18.32 -9.22 -18.21
C ALA A 362 -19.58 -8.91 -19.02
N GLU A 363 -20.74 -8.97 -18.37
CA GLU A 363 -22.05 -8.95 -19.03
C GLU A 363 -22.31 -7.63 -19.78
N GLY A 364 -23.22 -7.71 -20.76
CA GLY A 364 -23.43 -6.64 -21.75
C GLY A 364 -24.02 -5.36 -21.16
N ILE A 365 -23.16 -4.44 -20.73
CA ILE A 365 -23.56 -3.05 -20.47
C ILE A 365 -23.71 -2.33 -21.82
N HIS A 366 -24.96 -2.17 -22.26
CA HIS A 366 -25.30 -1.21 -23.32
C HIS A 366 -24.73 0.16 -22.97
N LEU A 367 -23.98 0.79 -23.89
CA LEU A 367 -23.47 2.15 -23.74
C LEU A 367 -24.56 3.21 -23.96
N ASN A 368 -25.62 3.16 -23.15
CA ASN A 368 -26.26 4.39 -22.72
C ASN A 368 -25.21 5.20 -21.97
N ALA A 369 -24.90 6.40 -22.46
CA ALA A 369 -23.84 7.27 -21.93
C ALA A 369 -24.22 7.91 -20.58
N SER A 370 -24.49 7.07 -19.57
CA SER A 370 -24.76 7.53 -18.21
C SER A 370 -23.53 8.23 -17.67
N ARG A 371 -23.66 9.54 -17.41
CA ARG A 371 -22.63 10.37 -16.75
C ARG A 371 -22.02 9.59 -15.57
N PRO A 372 -20.69 9.50 -15.45
CA PRO A 372 -20.05 8.72 -14.40
C PRO A 372 -20.43 9.22 -13.01
N LYS A 373 -20.27 8.36 -12.01
CA LYS A 373 -20.67 8.60 -10.61
C LYS A 373 -19.45 8.42 -9.70
N PRO A 374 -19.08 9.40 -8.86
CA PRO A 374 -17.99 9.25 -7.90
C PRO A 374 -18.46 8.55 -6.62
N THR A 375 -17.52 8.12 -5.79
CA THR A 375 -17.75 7.47 -4.49
C THR A 375 -17.13 8.32 -3.38
N VAL A 376 -17.84 8.60 -2.30
CA VAL A 376 -17.25 9.26 -1.12
C VAL A 376 -16.73 8.21 -0.14
N ARG A 377 -15.48 8.37 0.34
CA ARG A 377 -14.95 7.70 1.53
C ARG A 377 -14.92 8.67 2.71
N VAL A 378 -15.11 8.12 3.91
CA VAL A 378 -15.00 8.84 5.19
C VAL A 378 -13.78 8.33 5.95
N ASN A 379 -13.04 9.23 6.60
CA ASN A 379 -12.03 8.88 7.59
C ASN A 379 -12.15 9.82 8.81
N PRO A 380 -12.33 9.31 10.04
CA PRO A 380 -12.48 7.89 10.40
C PRO A 380 -13.78 7.27 9.86
N GLN A 381 -13.84 5.94 9.77
CA GLN A 381 -15.06 5.19 9.42
C GLN A 381 -15.93 4.83 10.64
N SER A 382 -15.52 5.24 11.84
CA SER A 382 -16.14 4.92 13.13
C SER A 382 -16.83 6.14 13.76
N SER A 383 -17.33 6.01 15.00
CA SER A 383 -18.16 7.02 15.67
C SER A 383 -17.52 8.41 15.75
N VAL A 384 -18.20 9.38 15.13
CA VAL A 384 -17.90 10.82 15.12
C VAL A 384 -18.74 11.51 16.20
N TYR A 385 -18.14 12.46 16.92
CA TYR A 385 -18.78 13.29 17.94
C TYR A 385 -18.83 14.76 17.52
N ALA A 386 -19.72 15.54 18.13
CA ALA A 386 -19.85 16.97 17.85
C ALA A 386 -18.53 17.74 18.04
N GLY A 387 -18.00 18.36 16.98
CA GLY A 387 -16.70 19.03 16.96
C GLY A 387 -15.52 18.16 16.48
N ASP A 388 -15.73 16.89 16.10
CA ASP A 388 -14.71 16.09 15.42
C ASP A 388 -14.47 16.61 13.99
N ASN A 389 -13.19 16.57 13.55
CA ASN A 389 -12.79 16.87 12.18
C ASN A 389 -12.81 15.60 11.31
N VAL A 390 -13.84 15.46 10.48
CA VAL A 390 -13.98 14.32 9.55
C VAL A 390 -13.31 14.65 8.21
N THR A 391 -12.54 13.71 7.68
CA THR A 391 -11.94 13.81 6.34
C THR A 391 -12.78 13.04 5.34
N LEU A 392 -13.36 13.74 4.37
CA LEU A 392 -14.18 13.16 3.30
C LEU A 392 -13.42 13.20 1.97
N ARG A 393 -13.29 12.05 1.30
CA ARG A 393 -12.57 11.93 0.02
C ARG A 393 -13.46 11.42 -1.10
N CYS A 394 -13.60 12.21 -2.14
CA CYS A 394 -14.31 11.86 -3.36
C CYS A 394 -13.36 11.09 -4.29
N GLU A 395 -13.64 9.80 -4.52
CA GLU A 395 -12.94 8.96 -5.47
C GLU A 395 -13.68 8.88 -6.80
N LEU A 396 -12.93 9.05 -7.89
CA LEU A 396 -13.38 8.84 -9.26
C LEU A 396 -12.25 8.14 -10.02
N GLN A 397 -12.59 7.18 -10.90
CA GLN A 397 -11.62 6.37 -11.66
C GLN A 397 -10.91 7.15 -12.80
N SER A 398 -10.74 8.47 -12.65
CA SER A 398 -10.25 9.38 -13.70
C SER A 398 -9.62 10.63 -13.09
N ASN A 399 -8.55 11.13 -13.71
CA ASN A 399 -7.74 12.24 -13.22
C ASN A 399 -8.17 13.57 -13.86
N GLY A 400 -7.93 14.71 -13.17
CA GLY A 400 -8.15 16.03 -13.74
C GLY A 400 -9.60 16.54 -13.70
N TRP A 401 -10.32 16.23 -12.62
CA TRP A 401 -11.66 16.75 -12.34
C TRP A 401 -11.62 17.74 -11.16
N GLU A 402 -12.45 18.79 -11.23
CA GLU A 402 -12.74 19.66 -10.09
C GLU A 402 -13.86 19.05 -9.26
N PHE A 403 -13.72 18.99 -7.93
CA PHE A 403 -14.74 18.41 -7.06
C PHE A 403 -15.61 19.49 -6.42
N LYS A 404 -16.93 19.38 -6.59
CA LYS A 404 -17.93 20.21 -5.91
C LYS A 404 -18.69 19.36 -4.90
N TRP A 405 -18.65 19.77 -3.64
CA TRP A 405 -19.30 19.10 -2.52
C TRP A 405 -20.63 19.76 -2.18
N ARG A 406 -21.57 18.96 -1.67
CA ARG A 406 -22.81 19.43 -1.05
C ARG A 406 -22.99 18.76 0.32
N GLU A 407 -23.54 19.54 1.24
CA GLU A 407 -23.95 19.14 2.57
C GLU A 407 -25.46 19.38 2.66
N ASN A 408 -26.25 18.38 3.08
CA ASN A 408 -27.70 18.49 3.23
C ASN A 408 -28.39 19.16 2.01
N ASN A 409 -27.94 18.78 0.81
CA ASN A 409 -28.34 19.29 -0.50
C ASN A 409 -27.93 20.74 -0.86
N GLN A 410 -27.34 21.50 0.06
CA GLN A 410 -26.77 22.83 -0.21
C GLN A 410 -25.31 22.72 -0.65
N GLN A 411 -24.86 23.59 -1.57
CA GLN A 411 -23.47 23.57 -2.05
C GLN A 411 -22.56 24.39 -1.11
N LEU A 412 -21.50 23.76 -0.58
CA LEU A 412 -20.53 24.41 0.29
C LEU A 412 -19.84 25.58 -0.45
N GLN A 413 -19.93 26.80 0.10
CA GLN A 413 -19.41 28.01 -0.55
C GLN A 413 -17.99 28.40 -0.07
N ASN A 414 -17.67 28.20 1.21
CA ASN A 414 -16.41 28.63 1.82
C ASN A 414 -15.30 27.55 1.78
N LEU A 415 -15.04 26.97 0.60
CA LEU A 415 -13.90 26.07 0.38
C LEU A 415 -12.83 26.77 -0.46
N SER A 416 -11.84 27.39 0.22
CA SER A 416 -10.77 28.19 -0.38
C SER A 416 -9.65 27.38 -1.06
N SER A 417 -10.00 26.32 -1.79
CA SER A 417 -9.08 25.47 -2.54
C SER A 417 -9.81 24.64 -3.61
N ALA A 418 -10.18 25.27 -4.73
CA ALA A 418 -10.90 24.66 -5.84
C ALA A 418 -10.05 23.66 -6.66
N GLN A 419 -9.61 22.57 -6.02
CA GLN A 419 -8.91 21.45 -6.67
C GLN A 419 -8.83 20.16 -5.85
N GLU A 420 -9.03 20.19 -4.52
CA GLU A 420 -8.85 18.99 -3.71
C GLU A 420 -10.02 18.01 -3.84
N ASN A 421 -9.70 16.73 -4.06
CA ASN A 421 -10.66 15.63 -4.00
C ASN A 421 -11.02 15.23 -2.56
N THR A 422 -10.48 15.94 -1.58
CA THR A 422 -10.61 15.67 -0.16
C THR A 422 -11.00 16.97 0.53
N ILE A 423 -11.97 16.92 1.45
CA ILE A 423 -12.30 18.04 2.34
C ILE A 423 -12.18 17.58 3.79
N LYS A 424 -11.88 18.52 4.67
CA LYS A 424 -12.01 18.36 6.12
C LYS A 424 -13.22 19.17 6.56
N VAL A 425 -14.11 18.56 7.34
CA VAL A 425 -15.29 19.23 7.88
C VAL A 425 -15.34 19.00 9.39
N THR A 426 -15.42 20.09 10.15
CA THR A 426 -15.75 20.07 11.57
C THR A 426 -17.26 19.94 11.69
N VAL A 427 -17.76 18.95 12.43
CA VAL A 427 -19.21 18.70 12.50
C VAL A 427 -19.76 19.09 13.87
N ASP A 428 -20.13 20.36 14.02
CA ASP A 428 -20.38 20.98 15.34
C ASP A 428 -21.69 20.55 16.02
N ASN A 429 -22.68 20.07 15.26
CA ASN A 429 -24.00 19.70 15.74
C ASN A 429 -24.22 18.18 15.74
N ALA A 430 -24.99 17.67 16.71
CA ALA A 430 -25.41 16.28 16.77
C ALA A 430 -26.60 16.02 15.82
N GLY A 431 -26.56 14.91 15.08
CA GLY A 431 -27.58 14.56 14.08
C GLY A 431 -27.03 13.67 12.96
N GLU A 432 -27.78 13.52 11.87
CA GLU A 432 -27.26 12.97 10.62
C GLU A 432 -27.02 14.09 9.61
N THR A 433 -25.77 14.24 9.16
CA THR A 433 -25.44 15.14 8.05
C THR A 433 -25.13 14.33 6.80
N GLU A 434 -25.77 14.67 5.68
CA GLU A 434 -25.60 13.99 4.39
C GLU A 434 -24.59 14.74 3.51
N TYR A 435 -23.52 14.04 3.11
CA TYR A 435 -22.52 14.55 2.18
C TYR A 435 -22.57 13.83 0.84
N GLN A 436 -22.49 14.61 -0.23
CA GLN A 436 -22.28 14.10 -1.60
C GLN A 436 -21.22 14.93 -2.31
N CYS A 437 -20.45 14.27 -3.19
CA CYS A 437 -19.59 14.96 -4.15
C CYS A 437 -20.12 14.79 -5.57
N ARG A 438 -19.88 15.78 -6.43
CA ARG A 438 -19.84 15.62 -7.88
C ARG A 438 -18.50 16.12 -8.38
N ALA A 439 -17.97 15.48 -9.41
CA ALA A 439 -16.85 15.98 -10.18
C ALA A 439 -17.34 16.78 -11.41
N LEU A 440 -16.56 17.77 -11.81
CA LEU A 440 -16.73 18.64 -12.97
C LEU A 440 -15.47 18.55 -13.84
N ARG A 441 -15.64 18.23 -15.13
CA ARG A 441 -14.62 18.42 -16.16
C ARG A 441 -15.08 19.56 -17.05
N ARG A 442 -14.53 20.77 -16.84
CA ARG A 442 -14.83 21.94 -17.69
C ARG A 442 -14.32 21.65 -19.09
N ASN A 443 -15.20 21.68 -20.10
CA ASN A 443 -14.80 21.44 -21.48
C ASN A 443 -14.44 22.76 -22.18
N TYR A 444 -13.16 23.11 -22.13
CA TYR A 444 -12.63 24.35 -22.72
C TYR A 444 -12.48 24.32 -24.26
N TYR A 445 -12.81 23.19 -24.92
CA TYR A 445 -12.54 22.99 -26.36
C TYR A 445 -13.77 23.14 -27.27
N THR A 446 -14.96 23.40 -26.73
CA THR A 446 -16.19 23.66 -27.49
C THR A 446 -16.79 25.01 -27.11
N GLN A 447 -17.34 25.73 -28.09
CA GLN A 447 -18.28 26.82 -27.86
C GLN A 447 -19.70 26.34 -28.20
N PRO A 448 -20.70 26.50 -27.31
CA PRO A 448 -20.60 26.94 -25.92
C PRO A 448 -19.79 25.98 -25.03
N SER A 449 -19.20 26.51 -23.97
CA SER A 449 -18.42 25.73 -23.00
C SER A 449 -19.36 24.94 -22.07
N TYR A 450 -19.69 23.71 -22.45
CA TYR A 450 -20.52 22.83 -21.63
C TYR A 450 -19.70 22.19 -20.50
N ASP A 451 -19.97 22.63 -19.27
CA ASP A 451 -19.44 22.04 -18.03
C ASP A 451 -19.93 20.58 -17.88
N TYR A 452 -19.01 19.61 -18.06
CA TYR A 452 -19.36 18.20 -17.95
C TYR A 452 -19.37 17.77 -16.47
N PHE A 453 -20.53 17.91 -15.85
CA PHE A 453 -20.81 17.36 -14.52
C PHE A 453 -21.07 15.85 -14.57
N THR A 454 -20.38 15.12 -13.70
CA THR A 454 -20.75 13.77 -13.25
C THR A 454 -22.15 13.74 -12.62
N LYS A 455 -22.71 12.55 -12.39
CA LYS A 455 -23.77 12.39 -11.37
C LYS A 455 -23.17 12.71 -10.00
N PHE A 456 -23.99 13.17 -9.05
CA PHE A 456 -23.58 13.16 -7.65
C PHE A 456 -23.32 11.71 -7.18
N SER A 457 -22.42 11.55 -6.21
CA SER A 457 -22.18 10.30 -5.51
C SER A 457 -23.46 9.76 -4.87
N ASP A 458 -23.44 8.51 -4.44
CA ASP A 458 -24.36 8.10 -3.39
C ASP A 458 -24.18 8.98 -2.15
N PRO A 459 -25.26 9.31 -1.43
CA PRO A 459 -25.19 10.05 -0.19
C PRO A 459 -24.44 9.25 0.85
N VAL A 460 -23.48 9.88 1.51
CA VAL A 460 -22.82 9.33 2.70
C VAL A 460 -23.28 10.13 3.90
N LYS A 461 -24.08 9.46 4.74
CA LYS A 461 -24.52 9.97 6.02
C LYS A 461 -23.41 9.86 7.06
N ILE A 462 -23.20 10.93 7.81
CA ILE A 462 -22.36 10.93 9.01
C ILE A 462 -23.29 11.13 10.20
N THR A 463 -23.52 10.07 10.96
CA THR A 463 -24.28 10.12 12.22
C THR A 463 -23.37 10.63 13.32
N VAL A 464 -23.48 11.92 13.66
CA VAL A 464 -22.68 12.58 14.69
C VAL A 464 -23.39 12.47 16.03
N ARG A 465 -22.71 11.84 16.99
CA ARG A 465 -23.22 11.64 18.35
C ARG A 465 -23.01 12.92 19.16
N ALA A 466 -23.99 13.24 20.01
CA ALA A 466 -23.80 14.25 21.05
C ALA A 466 -22.59 13.86 21.95
N LYS A 467 -21.88 14.86 22.49
CA LYS A 467 -20.76 14.60 23.40
C LYS A 467 -21.26 13.81 24.62
N PRO A 468 -20.65 12.67 24.99
CA PRO A 468 -21.08 11.93 26.16
C PRO A 468 -20.75 12.73 27.44
N LYS A 469 -21.70 12.78 28.37
CA LYS A 469 -21.46 13.38 29.70
C LYS A 469 -20.76 12.35 30.59
N ALA A 470 -19.61 12.72 31.15
CA ALA A 470 -18.96 11.93 32.18
C ALA A 470 -19.76 11.99 33.50
N THR A 471 -19.86 10.85 34.19
CA THR A 471 -20.51 10.75 35.50
C THR A 471 -19.54 10.11 36.49
N VAL A 472 -19.31 10.73 37.64
CA VAL A 472 -18.50 10.13 38.72
C VAL A 472 -19.39 9.28 39.61
N ARG A 473 -19.02 8.01 39.82
CA ARG A 473 -19.52 7.20 40.94
C ARG A 473 -18.48 7.11 42.04
N VAL A 474 -18.96 6.94 43.27
CA VAL A 474 -18.15 6.74 44.48
C VAL A 474 -18.47 5.36 45.03
N ASN A 475 -17.44 4.60 45.41
CA ASN A 475 -17.58 3.35 46.15
C ASN A 475 -16.65 3.37 47.38
N PRO A 476 -17.18 3.32 48.62
CA PRO A 476 -18.60 3.34 49.00
C PRO A 476 -19.28 4.69 48.70
N GLN A 477 -20.62 4.74 48.62
CA GLN A 477 -21.39 5.99 48.40
C GLN A 477 -21.61 6.82 49.68
N SER A 478 -21.01 6.43 50.81
CA SER A 478 -21.21 7.03 52.15
C SER A 478 -20.01 7.86 52.61
N SER A 479 -20.21 8.75 53.60
CA SER A 479 -19.08 9.41 54.27
C SER A 479 -18.17 8.38 54.95
N VAL A 480 -16.86 8.48 54.68
CA VAL A 480 -15.83 7.57 55.21
C VAL A 480 -15.08 8.20 56.38
N TYR A 481 -14.25 7.43 57.07
CA TYR A 481 -13.33 7.98 58.07
C TYR A 481 -11.94 8.27 57.51
N THR A 482 -11.17 9.09 58.22
CA THR A 482 -9.76 9.31 57.96
C THR A 482 -8.98 7.99 57.87
N GLY A 483 -8.19 7.85 56.81
CA GLY A 483 -7.43 6.62 56.49
C GLY A 483 -8.23 5.49 55.82
N ASP A 484 -9.54 5.63 55.59
CA ASP A 484 -10.28 4.71 54.70
C ASP A 484 -9.97 5.02 53.21
N THR A 485 -9.98 4.00 52.35
CA THR A 485 -9.77 4.18 50.90
C THR A 485 -11.09 4.18 50.12
N VAL A 486 -11.36 5.28 49.41
CA VAL A 486 -12.49 5.46 48.49
C VAL A 486 -12.04 5.15 47.06
N THR A 487 -12.91 4.50 46.27
CA THR A 487 -12.72 4.34 44.82
C THR A 487 -13.73 5.21 44.07
N LEU A 488 -13.23 6.23 43.37
CA LEU A 488 -13.98 7.03 42.41
C LEU A 488 -13.90 6.37 41.03
N SER A 489 -14.99 6.36 40.27
CA SER A 489 -15.07 5.77 38.92
C SER A 489 -15.73 6.73 37.95
N CYS A 490 -15.05 7.09 36.87
CA CYS A 490 -15.58 7.97 35.83
C CYS A 490 -16.26 7.14 34.74
N GLU A 491 -17.59 7.12 34.74
CA GLU A 491 -18.40 6.41 33.75
C GLU A 491 -18.68 7.27 32.52
N LEU A 492 -18.59 6.62 31.35
CA LEU A 492 -19.01 7.13 30.05
C LEU A 492 -19.83 6.05 29.37
N GLN A 493 -20.90 6.43 28.68
CA GLN A 493 -21.82 5.49 28.02
C GLN A 493 -21.20 4.72 26.83
N GLN A 494 -19.94 4.98 26.47
CA GLN A 494 -19.15 4.23 25.48
C GLN A 494 -17.67 4.19 25.92
N GLU A 495 -17.12 3.00 26.10
CA GLU A 495 -15.98 2.78 27.02
C GLU A 495 -14.59 2.83 26.36
N THR A 496 -14.48 2.57 25.06
CA THR A 496 -13.19 2.26 24.43
C THR A 496 -12.43 3.47 23.90
N GLY A 497 -11.20 3.68 24.39
CA GLY A 497 -10.22 4.58 23.78
C GLY A 497 -10.22 6.03 24.29
N TRP A 498 -10.54 6.23 25.57
CA TRP A 498 -10.48 7.52 26.26
C TRP A 498 -9.42 7.50 27.38
N GLU A 499 -8.79 8.65 27.62
CA GLU A 499 -7.88 8.90 28.75
C GLU A 499 -8.57 9.81 29.77
N PHE A 500 -8.44 9.52 31.07
CA PHE A 500 -9.18 10.21 32.11
C PHE A 500 -8.30 11.20 32.89
N HIS A 501 -8.82 12.40 33.12
CA HIS A 501 -8.18 13.45 33.92
C HIS A 501 -9.07 13.79 35.11
N TRP A 502 -8.49 13.81 36.31
CA TRP A 502 -9.18 14.11 37.56
C TRP A 502 -8.75 15.46 38.15
N LEU A 503 -9.72 16.20 38.68
CA LEU A 503 -9.51 17.33 39.57
C LEU A 503 -9.87 16.94 41.02
N LYS A 504 -9.10 17.44 41.98
CA LYS A 504 -9.42 17.50 43.42
C LYS A 504 -9.46 18.98 43.81
N ASN A 505 -10.58 19.47 44.34
CA ASN A 505 -10.78 20.88 44.70
C ASN A 505 -10.35 21.86 43.58
N ASN A 506 -10.77 21.57 42.34
CA ASN A 506 -10.41 22.26 41.10
C ASN A 506 -8.90 22.26 40.71
N GLN A 507 -8.03 21.56 41.44
CA GLN A 507 -6.61 21.36 41.07
C GLN A 507 -6.39 20.01 40.38
N ALA A 508 -5.49 19.97 39.40
CA ALA A 508 -5.22 18.76 38.60
C ALA A 508 -4.23 17.82 39.29
N LEU A 509 -4.59 16.54 39.41
CA LEU A 509 -3.73 15.49 39.96
C LEU A 509 -2.66 15.09 38.92
N GLN A 510 -1.40 15.48 39.13
CA GLN A 510 -0.34 15.28 38.14
C GLN A 510 0.35 13.90 38.16
N ASN A 511 0.30 13.18 39.29
CA ASN A 511 1.03 11.91 39.49
C ASN A 511 0.11 10.66 39.42
N LEU A 512 -0.50 10.43 38.27
CA LEU A 512 -1.16 9.15 37.95
C LEU A 512 -0.30 8.34 36.98
N ASN A 513 0.72 7.67 37.53
CA ASN A 513 1.61 6.78 36.78
C ASN A 513 0.95 5.42 36.45
N SER A 514 -0.04 5.43 35.56
CA SER A 514 -0.48 4.25 34.80
C SER A 514 -1.34 4.64 33.61
N ALA A 515 -1.40 3.79 32.59
CA ALA A 515 -2.21 4.06 31.40
C ALA A 515 -3.71 3.79 31.66
N GLN A 516 -4.55 4.74 31.25
CA GLN A 516 -5.92 4.48 30.76
C GLN A 516 -6.96 3.90 31.75
N GLU A 517 -6.72 3.91 33.06
CA GLU A 517 -7.78 3.54 34.03
C GLU A 517 -8.81 4.67 34.23
N ASN A 518 -10.09 4.30 34.25
CA ASN A 518 -11.21 5.19 34.54
C ASN A 518 -11.48 5.35 36.04
N THR A 519 -10.69 4.71 36.91
CA THR A 519 -10.84 4.73 38.36
C THR A 519 -9.73 5.51 39.06
N LEU A 520 -10.09 6.26 40.10
CA LEU A 520 -9.18 6.96 41.00
C LEU A 520 -9.39 6.43 42.42
N LYS A 521 -8.35 5.80 43.00
CA LYS A 521 -8.34 5.41 44.42
C LYS A 521 -7.77 6.54 45.25
N VAL A 522 -8.43 6.86 46.36
CA VAL A 522 -8.07 7.97 47.23
C VAL A 522 -8.13 7.53 48.68
N THR A 523 -7.09 7.85 49.46
CA THR A 523 -7.10 7.79 50.92
C THR A 523 -6.88 9.22 51.40
N GLU A 524 -7.72 9.71 52.30
CA GLU A 524 -7.61 11.06 52.87
C GLU A 524 -7.37 10.97 54.38
N ASP A 525 -6.30 11.61 54.86
CA ASP A 525 -5.90 11.58 56.27
C ASP A 525 -6.57 12.67 57.12
N ASN A 526 -7.15 13.69 56.47
CA ASN A 526 -7.77 14.84 57.10
C ASN A 526 -9.31 14.77 57.00
N ALA A 527 -10.00 15.20 58.06
CA ALA A 527 -11.44 15.37 58.04
C ALA A 527 -11.84 16.63 57.26
N GLY A 528 -12.91 16.56 56.47
CA GLY A 528 -13.40 17.64 55.63
C GLY A 528 -14.25 17.13 54.47
N GLU A 529 -14.71 18.06 53.62
CA GLU A 529 -15.39 17.74 52.37
C GLU A 529 -14.47 18.08 51.19
N THR A 530 -14.32 17.16 50.25
CA THR A 530 -13.47 17.35 49.06
C THR A 530 -14.27 17.13 47.79
N GLU A 531 -14.18 18.09 46.86
CA GLU A 531 -14.84 18.06 45.56
C GLU A 531 -13.95 17.32 44.54
N TYR A 532 -14.50 16.30 43.87
CA TYR A 532 -13.85 15.63 42.74
C TYR A 532 -14.64 15.81 41.46
N LYS A 533 -13.92 16.00 40.34
CA LYS A 533 -14.47 16.06 38.98
C LYS A 533 -13.58 15.24 38.06
N CYS A 534 -14.17 14.39 37.22
CA CYS A 534 -13.46 13.79 36.09
C CYS A 534 -13.82 14.47 34.76
N ARG A 535 -12.89 14.45 33.80
CA ARG A 535 -13.16 14.60 32.36
C ARG A 535 -12.43 13.49 31.61
N ALA A 536 -12.84 13.24 30.37
CA ALA A 536 -12.11 12.37 29.46
C ALA A 536 -11.50 13.14 28.28
N VAL A 537 -10.48 12.54 27.68
CA VAL A 537 -9.65 13.09 26.61
C VAL A 537 -9.42 12.01 25.55
N ARG A 538 -9.42 12.39 24.28
CA ARG A 538 -9.16 11.49 23.15
C ARG A 538 -8.08 12.10 22.26
N ARG A 539 -6.93 11.45 22.17
CA ARG A 539 -5.79 11.93 21.36
C ARG A 539 -6.07 11.74 19.87
N ASN A 540 -5.91 12.79 19.07
CA ASN A 540 -6.13 12.74 17.62
C ASN A 540 -4.80 12.77 16.85
N TYR A 541 -4.27 11.58 16.57
CA TYR A 541 -2.97 11.39 15.89
C TYR A 541 -2.93 11.82 14.41
N TYR A 542 -4.02 12.31 13.83
CA TYR A 542 -4.12 12.66 12.41
C TYR A 542 -3.93 14.16 12.10
N THR A 543 -3.58 14.98 13.09
CA THR A 543 -3.34 16.43 12.94
C THR A 543 -1.92 16.83 13.30
N GLN A 544 -1.36 17.79 12.57
CA GLN A 544 -0.16 18.54 12.94
C GLN A 544 -0.54 20.04 13.00
N PRO A 545 -0.46 20.71 14.17
CA PRO A 545 -0.23 20.15 15.51
C PRO A 545 -1.29 19.11 15.90
N SER A 546 -0.97 18.22 16.84
CA SER A 546 -1.94 17.29 17.43
C SER A 546 -2.87 18.03 18.38
N TYR A 547 -4.17 18.08 18.07
CA TYR A 547 -5.18 18.62 18.98
C TYR A 547 -5.84 17.48 19.76
N ASP A 548 -5.69 17.51 21.08
CA ASP A 548 -6.38 16.60 21.99
C ASP A 548 -7.83 17.03 22.19
N TYR A 549 -8.75 16.07 22.11
CA TYR A 549 -10.18 16.33 22.20
C TYR A 549 -10.68 16.10 23.64
N TYR A 550 -11.09 17.18 24.30
CA TYR A 550 -11.61 17.15 25.67
C TYR A 550 -13.15 17.12 25.68
N ILE A 551 -13.74 16.29 26.55
CA ILE A 551 -15.12 16.54 27.02
C ILE A 551 -15.11 17.51 28.20
N ASN A 552 -16.28 18.10 28.48
CA ASN A 552 -16.47 18.91 29.68
C ASN A 552 -16.29 18.04 30.94
N TYR A 553 -15.98 18.68 32.07
CA TYR A 553 -16.00 18.02 33.36
C TYR A 553 -17.40 17.48 33.69
N SER A 554 -17.42 16.37 34.42
CA SER A 554 -18.59 15.85 35.13
C SER A 554 -19.17 16.89 36.10
N ASP A 555 -20.41 16.65 36.53
CA ASP A 555 -20.94 17.32 37.72
C ASP A 555 -20.02 17.02 38.92
N PRO A 556 -19.82 17.96 39.86
CA PRO A 556 -19.03 17.72 41.05
C PRO A 556 -19.61 16.58 41.88
N VAL A 557 -18.73 15.75 42.45
CA VAL A 557 -19.10 14.79 43.48
C VAL A 557 -18.22 15.02 44.70
N ASN A 558 -18.88 15.26 45.84
CA ASN A 558 -18.21 15.54 47.10
C ASN A 558 -18.02 14.24 47.89
N VAL A 559 -16.81 14.03 48.41
CA VAL A 559 -16.53 12.98 49.40
C VAL A 559 -16.36 13.65 50.75
N THR A 560 -17.24 13.32 51.70
CA THR A 560 -17.14 13.76 53.09
C THR A 560 -16.31 12.76 53.88
N VAL A 561 -15.19 13.21 54.42
CA VAL A 561 -14.29 12.43 55.28
C VAL A 561 -14.48 12.93 56.71
N ARG A 562 -14.85 12.04 57.63
CA ARG A 562 -15.02 12.34 59.06
C ARG A 562 -13.78 11.88 59.83
N ALA A 563 -13.44 12.55 60.92
CA ALA A 563 -12.43 12.03 61.84
C ALA A 563 -12.93 10.68 62.40
N ARG A 564 -12.09 9.64 62.39
CA ARG A 564 -12.47 8.33 62.95
C ARG A 564 -12.71 8.48 64.46
N PRO A 565 -13.89 8.11 64.99
CA PRO A 565 -14.18 8.31 66.40
C PRO A 565 -13.30 7.40 67.27
N LYS A 566 -12.85 7.94 68.41
CA LYS A 566 -12.19 7.17 69.47
C LYS A 566 -13.22 6.84 70.56
N PRO A 567 -13.46 5.55 70.89
CA PRO A 567 -14.38 5.21 71.96
C PRO A 567 -13.86 5.65 73.33
N VAL A 568 -14.76 6.16 74.16
CA VAL A 568 -14.50 6.45 75.57
C VAL A 568 -14.91 5.24 76.39
N THR A 569 -13.99 4.73 77.21
CA THR A 569 -14.20 3.59 78.10
C THR A 569 -14.30 4.04 79.55
N SER A 570 -15.20 3.40 80.29
CA SER A 570 -15.42 3.62 81.73
C SER A 570 -15.61 2.28 82.43
N ILE A 571 -15.29 2.25 83.72
CA ILE A 571 -15.41 1.10 84.60
C ILE A 571 -16.22 1.53 85.84
N ASN A 572 -17.05 0.64 86.38
CA ASN A 572 -17.89 0.92 87.55
C ASN A 572 -18.03 -0.36 88.41
N PRO A 573 -17.63 -0.36 89.69
CA PRO A 573 -16.87 0.72 90.35
C PRO A 573 -15.50 0.93 89.70
N ASP A 574 -14.94 2.13 89.86
CA ASP A 574 -13.58 2.51 89.45
C ASP A 574 -12.54 2.35 90.57
N ASP A 575 -13.00 2.10 91.80
CA ASP A 575 -12.21 1.65 92.95
C ASP A 575 -11.80 0.16 92.87
N GLN A 576 -11.04 -0.30 93.87
CA GLN A 576 -10.57 -1.68 94.03
C GLN A 576 -11.74 -2.69 94.18
N VAL A 577 -11.78 -3.69 93.30
CA VAL A 577 -12.82 -4.75 93.27
C VAL A 577 -12.35 -5.99 94.02
N PHE A 578 -13.26 -6.65 94.74
CA PHE A 578 -13.01 -7.92 95.42
C PHE A 578 -13.65 -9.11 94.70
N SER A 579 -13.11 -10.31 94.95
CA SER A 579 -13.63 -11.55 94.38
C SER A 579 -15.09 -11.78 94.81
N GLY A 580 -15.96 -12.10 93.85
CA GLY A 580 -17.40 -12.29 94.03
C GLY A 580 -18.27 -11.07 93.73
N GLU A 581 -17.68 -9.87 93.59
CA GLU A 581 -18.43 -8.65 93.26
C GLU A 581 -18.88 -8.61 91.78
N THR A 582 -19.49 -7.50 91.35
CA THR A 582 -19.94 -7.29 89.96
C THR A 582 -19.38 -5.98 89.42
N VAL A 583 -18.57 -6.05 88.37
CA VAL A 583 -18.01 -4.87 87.69
C VAL A 583 -18.66 -4.69 86.31
N THR A 584 -18.88 -3.43 85.95
CA THR A 584 -19.45 -3.04 84.66
C THR A 584 -18.46 -2.20 83.87
N LEU A 585 -18.04 -2.73 82.72
CA LEU A 585 -17.23 -2.05 81.72
C LEU A 585 -18.14 -1.47 80.65
N ARG A 586 -18.11 -0.14 80.45
CA ARG A 586 -18.95 0.57 79.47
C ARG A 586 -18.08 1.30 78.44
N CYS A 587 -18.51 1.25 77.19
CA CYS A 587 -17.82 1.85 76.05
C CYS A 587 -18.81 2.69 75.23
N ASP A 588 -18.54 3.99 75.07
CA ASP A 588 -19.38 4.90 74.31
C ASP A 588 -18.62 5.50 73.13
N ILE A 589 -19.29 5.58 71.98
CA ILE A 589 -18.73 6.10 70.73
C ILE A 589 -19.54 7.34 70.35
N GLN A 590 -18.92 8.51 70.46
CA GLN A 590 -19.55 9.79 70.15
C GLN A 590 -19.46 10.07 68.65
N ASP A 591 -20.31 9.40 67.86
CA ASP A 591 -20.54 9.71 66.45
C ASP A 591 -22.03 9.54 66.10
N GLU A 592 -22.73 10.67 65.96
CA GLU A 592 -24.15 10.75 65.57
C GLU A 592 -24.43 10.16 64.17
N SER A 593 -23.39 9.97 63.34
CA SER A 593 -23.53 9.47 61.97
C SER A 593 -23.45 7.93 61.85
N VAL A 594 -23.43 7.19 62.96
CA VAL A 594 -23.63 5.72 63.01
C VAL A 594 -24.49 5.36 64.23
N SER A 595 -25.74 4.95 64.01
CA SER A 595 -26.64 4.51 65.09
C SER A 595 -26.51 3.02 65.45
N SER A 596 -25.87 2.21 64.59
CA SER A 596 -25.87 0.74 64.67
C SER A 596 -24.48 0.15 64.92
N TRP A 597 -23.80 0.62 65.96
CA TRP A 597 -22.52 0.07 66.40
C TRP A 597 -22.66 -1.37 66.95
N GLN A 598 -21.71 -2.23 66.60
CA GLN A 598 -21.38 -3.48 67.26
C GLN A 598 -20.05 -3.28 67.98
N TYR A 599 -20.09 -3.39 69.31
CA TYR A 599 -18.94 -3.22 70.17
C TYR A 599 -18.13 -4.52 70.24
N SER A 600 -16.85 -4.42 70.57
CA SER A 600 -15.98 -5.56 70.88
C SER A 600 -14.96 -5.17 71.93
N TRP A 601 -14.95 -5.89 73.05
CA TRP A 601 -14.01 -5.74 74.15
C TRP A 601 -12.87 -6.75 74.05
N TYR A 602 -11.66 -6.33 74.38
CA TYR A 602 -10.45 -7.16 74.37
C TYR A 602 -9.73 -7.02 75.72
N LYS A 603 -9.12 -8.11 76.20
CA LYS A 603 -8.38 -8.16 77.47
C LYS A 603 -6.91 -8.39 77.17
N ASP A 604 -6.02 -7.58 77.75
CA ASP A 604 -4.56 -7.70 77.64
C ASP A 604 -4.05 -7.84 76.19
N ALA A 605 -4.67 -7.09 75.27
CA ALA A 605 -4.44 -7.12 73.82
C ALA A 605 -4.72 -8.47 73.12
N SER A 606 -5.65 -9.28 73.64
CA SER A 606 -6.14 -10.50 72.99
C SER A 606 -6.61 -10.27 71.54
N HIS A 607 -6.37 -11.23 70.65
CA HIS A 607 -6.92 -11.19 69.28
C HIS A 607 -8.43 -11.48 69.25
N SER A 608 -8.92 -12.35 70.13
CA SER A 608 -10.34 -12.66 70.29
C SER A 608 -11.01 -11.68 71.26
N PRO A 609 -12.25 -11.22 70.99
CA PRO A 609 -12.98 -10.39 71.93
C PRO A 609 -13.50 -11.22 73.11
N VAL A 610 -13.46 -10.65 74.31
CA VAL A 610 -14.08 -11.22 75.53
C VAL A 610 -15.58 -10.93 75.63
N SER A 611 -16.06 -9.92 74.88
CA SER A 611 -17.46 -9.52 74.85
C SER A 611 -17.75 -8.67 73.60
N SER A 612 -19.00 -8.71 73.10
CA SER A 612 -19.45 -7.92 71.93
C SER A 612 -20.64 -6.99 72.21
N VAL A 613 -20.81 -6.58 73.47
CA VAL A 613 -21.85 -5.62 73.89
C VAL A 613 -21.25 -4.30 74.40
N GLN A 614 -22.00 -3.20 74.27
CA GLN A 614 -21.61 -1.85 74.72
C GLN A 614 -21.27 -1.80 76.21
N VAL A 615 -22.03 -2.54 77.01
CA VAL A 615 -21.93 -2.62 78.46
C VAL A 615 -21.64 -4.07 78.83
N TYR A 616 -20.36 -4.38 79.06
CA TYR A 616 -19.90 -5.70 79.45
C TYR A 616 -19.94 -5.81 80.99
N ARG A 617 -20.78 -6.71 81.50
CA ARG A 617 -20.94 -6.96 82.94
C ARG A 617 -20.30 -8.29 83.30
N ILE A 618 -19.34 -8.26 84.22
CA ILE A 618 -18.74 -9.45 84.82
C ILE A 618 -19.36 -9.58 86.22
N SER A 619 -20.06 -10.68 86.48
CA SER A 619 -20.76 -10.93 87.75
C SER A 619 -20.11 -12.13 88.43
N GLY A 620 -19.75 -12.01 89.71
CA GLY A 620 -18.88 -13.00 90.35
C GLY A 620 -17.44 -12.88 89.87
N VAL A 621 -16.89 -11.66 89.92
CA VAL A 621 -15.54 -11.35 89.43
C VAL A 621 -14.49 -12.19 90.19
N GLU A 622 -13.46 -12.67 89.48
CA GLU A 622 -12.33 -13.41 90.06
C GLU A 622 -10.99 -12.69 89.79
N VAL A 623 -9.93 -13.03 90.53
CA VAL A 623 -8.56 -12.51 90.31
C VAL A 623 -8.08 -12.66 88.86
N THR A 624 -8.48 -13.73 88.18
CA THR A 624 -8.24 -14.03 86.75
C THR A 624 -8.73 -12.93 85.79
N HIS A 625 -9.73 -12.15 86.19
CA HIS A 625 -10.30 -11.05 85.40
C HIS A 625 -9.45 -9.77 85.48
N THR A 626 -8.47 -9.69 86.39
CA THR A 626 -7.50 -8.59 86.47
C THR A 626 -6.79 -8.41 85.13
N GLY A 627 -6.73 -7.19 84.60
CA GLY A 627 -6.11 -6.89 83.31
C GLY A 627 -6.54 -5.57 82.70
N LYS A 628 -5.99 -5.27 81.51
CA LYS A 628 -6.29 -4.07 80.73
C LYS A 628 -7.34 -4.36 79.68
N TYR A 629 -8.45 -3.64 79.73
CA TYR A 629 -9.59 -3.79 78.83
C TYR A 629 -9.66 -2.62 77.85
N THR A 630 -9.72 -2.94 76.56
CA THR A 630 -9.94 -1.98 75.47
C THR A 630 -11.20 -2.33 74.68
N CYS A 631 -11.81 -1.33 74.05
CA CYS A 631 -13.02 -1.45 73.25
C CYS A 631 -12.80 -0.91 71.84
N ARG A 632 -13.48 -1.46 70.84
CA ARG A 632 -13.70 -0.84 69.52
C ARG A 632 -15.12 -1.11 69.03
N GLY A 633 -15.63 -0.26 68.15
CA GLY A 633 -16.88 -0.43 67.43
C GLY A 633 -16.66 -0.73 65.95
N ALA A 634 -17.51 -1.59 65.39
CA ALA A 634 -17.70 -1.77 63.95
C ALA A 634 -19.18 -1.56 63.60
N GLU A 635 -19.49 -1.06 62.42
CA GLU A 635 -20.86 -0.86 61.94
C GLU A 635 -21.48 -2.19 61.49
N ARG A 636 -22.66 -2.56 62.01
CA ARG A 636 -23.27 -3.88 61.78
C ARG A 636 -23.54 -4.26 60.31
N ALA A 637 -23.64 -3.27 59.43
CA ALA A 637 -24.03 -3.44 58.03
C ALA A 637 -23.18 -2.60 57.06
N GLY A 638 -22.00 -2.15 57.48
CA GLY A 638 -21.12 -1.28 56.70
C GLY A 638 -19.64 -1.49 57.01
N SER A 639 -18.77 -0.75 56.32
CA SER A 639 -17.31 -0.88 56.45
C SER A 639 -16.71 -0.02 57.58
N ARG A 640 -17.53 0.79 58.26
CA ARG A 640 -17.07 1.80 59.22
C ARG A 640 -16.65 1.17 60.54
N SER A 641 -15.51 1.60 61.07
CA SER A 641 -14.96 1.14 62.35
C SER A 641 -14.25 2.26 63.11
N SER A 642 -14.37 2.25 64.43
CA SER A 642 -13.73 3.22 65.33
C SER A 642 -12.22 2.94 65.51
N HIS A 643 -11.51 3.87 66.14
CA HIS A 643 -10.23 3.50 66.78
C HIS A 643 -10.47 2.53 67.96
N SER A 644 -9.40 1.93 68.47
CA SER A 644 -9.42 1.35 69.82
C SER A 644 -9.53 2.47 70.86
N SER A 645 -10.27 2.21 71.94
CA SER A 645 -10.30 3.06 73.14
C SER A 645 -8.95 3.11 73.83
N ASP A 646 -8.82 4.04 74.78
CA ASP A 646 -7.82 3.88 75.84
C ASP A 646 -8.15 2.67 76.74
N ALA A 647 -7.15 2.14 77.43
CA ALA A 647 -7.29 0.94 78.23
C ALA A 647 -7.69 1.27 79.68
N VAL A 648 -8.88 0.81 80.10
CA VAL A 648 -9.25 0.79 81.52
C VAL A 648 -8.63 -0.45 82.19
N THR A 649 -8.13 -0.30 83.41
CA THR A 649 -7.49 -1.41 84.14
C THR A 649 -8.44 -1.88 85.24
N LEU A 650 -8.82 -3.16 85.20
CA LEU A 650 -9.54 -3.82 86.29
C LEU A 650 -8.49 -4.50 87.18
N THR A 651 -8.52 -4.20 88.48
CA THR A 651 -7.70 -4.83 89.51
C THR A 651 -8.62 -5.54 90.50
N VAL A 652 -8.46 -6.87 90.63
CA VAL A 652 -9.30 -7.70 91.49
C VAL A 652 -8.46 -8.30 92.60
N SER A 653 -8.88 -8.12 93.85
CA SER A 653 -8.24 -8.72 95.02
C SER A 653 -8.99 -9.96 95.52
N GLY A 654 -8.24 -10.94 96.01
CA GLY A 654 -8.79 -12.07 96.76
C GLY A 654 -9.34 -11.62 98.10
N GLU A 655 -10.46 -12.23 98.52
CA GLU A 655 -11.10 -12.16 99.84
C GLU A 655 -11.14 -10.79 100.55
N CYS A 656 -12.31 -10.13 100.50
CA CYS A 656 -12.62 -9.02 101.41
C CYS A 656 -12.82 -9.54 102.84
N VAL A 657 -11.75 -9.60 103.64
CA VAL A 657 -11.81 -9.97 105.06
C VAL A 657 -12.53 -8.87 105.85
N ARG A 658 -13.84 -9.03 106.05
CA ARG A 658 -14.64 -8.16 106.93
C ARG A 658 -14.24 -8.37 108.39
N ILE A 659 -13.39 -7.48 108.91
CA ILE A 659 -13.07 -7.42 110.34
C ILE A 659 -14.27 -6.81 111.09
N SER A 660 -15.23 -7.65 111.47
CA SER A 660 -16.28 -7.28 112.44
C SER A 660 -15.80 -7.57 113.86
N GLY A 661 -15.18 -6.58 114.50
CA GLY A 661 -14.75 -6.66 115.89
C GLY A 661 -14.53 -5.28 116.52
N ASP A 662 -15.03 -5.08 117.74
CA ASP A 662 -14.99 -3.80 118.45
C ASP A 662 -13.56 -3.41 118.88
N ILE A 663 -12.90 -2.55 118.10
CA ILE A 663 -11.60 -1.98 118.47
C ILE A 663 -11.83 -0.81 119.45
N HIS A 664 -11.90 -1.15 120.73
CA HIS A 664 -11.98 -0.20 121.85
C HIS A 664 -10.63 0.52 122.10
N LEU A 665 -10.27 1.47 121.23
CA LEU A 665 -9.09 2.33 121.40
C LEU A 665 -9.46 3.70 121.97
N LYS A 666 -9.01 3.98 123.20
CA LYS A 666 -9.09 5.31 123.83
C LYS A 666 -8.18 6.29 123.10
N LEU A 667 -8.73 7.37 122.56
CA LEU A 667 -7.97 8.51 122.06
C LEU A 667 -7.91 9.64 123.11
N PRO A 668 -6.70 10.08 123.52
CA PRO A 668 -6.52 11.38 124.15
C PRO A 668 -6.66 12.50 123.11
N THR A 669 -7.29 13.60 123.51
CA THR A 669 -7.50 14.83 122.71
C THR A 669 -6.20 15.47 122.21
N MET A 670 -6.23 16.03 120.98
CA MET A 670 -6.11 17.49 120.77
C MET A 670 -6.24 17.95 119.30
N TYR A 671 -7.26 18.78 119.02
CA TYR A 671 -7.38 19.73 117.88
C TYR A 671 -7.31 19.20 116.42
N LYS A 672 -7.91 19.83 115.39
CA LYS A 672 -8.77 21.03 115.30
C LYS A 672 -9.74 20.87 114.12
N VAL A 673 -10.98 21.37 114.24
CA VAL A 673 -11.99 21.34 113.16
C VAL A 673 -11.94 22.60 112.29
N LYS A 674 -12.02 22.46 110.96
CA LYS A 674 -12.80 23.40 110.12
C LYS A 674 -13.23 22.79 108.78
N LEU A 675 -14.43 23.17 108.33
CA LEU A 675 -15.09 22.73 107.08
C LEU A 675 -14.95 23.76 105.93
N GLU A 676 -15.17 23.26 104.71
CA GLU A 676 -15.77 23.91 103.52
C GLU A 676 -15.27 25.28 102.99
N LYS A 677 -15.01 25.32 101.67
CA LYS A 677 -15.92 25.87 100.61
C LYS A 677 -15.25 25.66 99.23
N LYS A 678 -15.87 25.03 98.23
CA LYS A 678 -17.04 25.36 97.36
C LYS A 678 -16.69 26.07 96.05
N LEU A 679 -16.95 25.35 94.94
CA LEU A 679 -17.39 25.76 93.59
C LEU A 679 -16.68 26.90 92.79
N PHE A 680 -16.24 26.51 91.58
CA PHE A 680 -16.39 27.18 90.26
C PHE A 680 -16.20 28.70 90.09
N VAL A 681 -15.42 29.05 89.04
CA VAL A 681 -15.95 29.68 87.79
C VAL A 681 -14.87 29.57 86.68
N PHE A 682 -15.29 29.46 85.41
CA PHE A 682 -14.41 29.49 84.22
C PHE A 682 -13.95 30.92 83.88
N PRO A 683 -12.87 31.10 83.10
CA PRO A 683 -13.10 31.59 81.74
C PRO A 683 -12.15 31.04 80.64
N VAL A 684 -12.70 30.99 79.41
CA VAL A 684 -12.06 30.98 78.07
C VAL A 684 -10.86 30.04 77.88
#